data_AF-A0AAN9UY32-F1
#
_entry.id   AF-A0AAN9UY32-F1
#
_cell.length_a   1.000
_cell.length_b   1.000
_cell.length_c   1.000
_cell.angle_alpha   90.00
_cell.angle_beta   90.00
_cell.angle_gamma   90.00
#
_symmetry.space_group_name_H-M   'P 1'
#
loop_
_entity.id
_entity.type
_entity.pdbx_description
1 polymer ?
#
loop_
_entity_poly.entity_id
_entity_poly.type
_entity_poly.pdbx_seq_one_letter_code
_entity_poly.pdbx_strand_id
1 'polypeptide(L)'
;MKRRSSGSSEDSAPAHVETTQSREPASSNERHSTIRRSPSNHQEPRNSSTAPSSARNRLSGANADWKTAQDENGSLAKASSVAHSLSVLTASEDDSIKGERIVGRRPNRSRSSWFHSQWAPSFLTLLTTVIGIVLLYGVLESSTKLHCDVKGCRMSYMRPSYIKFDDFDTEHTRFASKYSLYLYREQNEANSGAKVSGIPVLFIPGNAGSYKQVRPIASETANYFHDVLQHDAAVTGAGVKNLDFFTVDFNEDFTAFDGQTMLDQAEYVNEAIRYILSLYLDPRLSDRDPSLPDPTSVIVLGHSMGGIVARTILIMPNYQSNSVNTIITMSAPHARPPVTFDPQIVQIYEDINEYWRNSYAQEWENNPLWHVTLVSIAGGGLDTVVPSDYAGLESIVPGTHGFTVFTSTIPNVWTSMDHQAITWCDQFRKVITRALYQIVDNGRASQTKSRAERMSVFKKWFLTGMENITETTLRHKDPSTLLTLEDSSNSIVPLGERLVLRNLGSSGEPKTHLIPIPPSSMSDTKSFTLLSNIELEASGGDGPLEVLFCSVLPAQPGQANILFTLDLDLSSQNPGSTRLACTNAASDVVFLPASTHKTVNPFFGDGERPVQPFSYLQYDLKDISDYHFVAVVERTGSLTPSWVVAEFSDGIDSRSTRHISLRQLLASGLQFQLPSERPMVTEVNIPSVQSSLLAYNLEIDDQGCAQHKELFAPLVRQYLSEPYESKYFVNARRVELPVLERSNLRIEYFDTLDRGSFG
;
A
#
# COMPACT_ATOMS: atom_id res chain seq x y z
N MET A 1 0.41 32.55 10.64
CA MET A 1 -0.48 32.55 9.46
C MET A 1 -1.91 32.85 9.91
N LYS A 2 -2.72 33.58 9.13
CA LYS A 2 -4.13 33.84 9.50
C LYS A 2 -5.01 32.65 9.13
N ARG A 3 -5.94 32.27 10.01
CA ARG A 3 -7.05 31.33 9.72
C ARG A 3 -7.73 31.72 8.40
N ARG A 4 -7.93 30.75 7.50
CA ARG A 4 -9.04 30.81 6.53
C ARG A 4 -10.21 30.00 7.11
N SER A 5 -11.37 30.66 7.16
CA SER A 5 -12.63 30.09 7.62
C SER A 5 -13.30 29.36 6.46
N SER A 6 -13.71 28.11 6.69
CA SER A 6 -14.65 27.40 5.82
C SER A 6 -16.06 27.72 6.28
N GLY A 7 -16.86 28.44 5.49
CA GLY A 7 -18.24 28.78 5.84
C GLY A 7 -18.93 29.66 4.79
N SER A 8 -20.24 29.43 4.62
CA SER A 8 -21.11 29.79 3.49
C SER A 8 -21.21 28.68 2.43
N SER A 9 -22.32 27.97 2.23
CA SER A 9 -23.64 27.98 2.88
C SER A 9 -24.40 29.32 2.91
N GLU A 10 -25.01 29.70 1.79
CA GLU A 10 -26.28 30.42 1.81
C GLU A 10 -27.06 30.20 0.50
N ASP A 11 -28.33 29.82 0.67
CA ASP A 11 -29.51 29.97 -0.19
C ASP A 11 -29.44 29.76 -1.71
N SER A 12 -30.26 28.80 -2.16
CA SER A 12 -30.86 28.79 -3.50
C SER A 12 -32.35 28.48 -3.36
N ALA A 13 -33.18 29.51 -3.56
CA ALA A 13 -34.63 29.39 -3.67
C ALA A 13 -35.02 28.61 -4.95
N PRO A 14 -36.20 27.98 -5.01
CA PRO A 14 -36.47 26.91 -5.97
C PRO A 14 -36.72 27.42 -7.39
N ALA A 15 -36.04 26.81 -8.36
CA ALA A 15 -36.31 26.99 -9.78
C ALA A 15 -37.47 26.09 -10.25
N HIS A 16 -38.26 26.62 -11.19
CA HIS A 16 -39.47 26.03 -11.73
C HIS A 16 -39.31 24.60 -12.27
N VAL A 17 -40.27 23.73 -11.92
CA VAL A 17 -40.53 22.46 -12.63
C VAL A 17 -41.62 22.70 -13.67
N GLU A 18 -41.26 22.65 -14.95
CA GLU A 18 -42.27 22.51 -16.02
C GLU A 18 -42.83 21.07 -15.97
N THR A 19 -44.11 20.92 -15.63
CA THR A 19 -44.81 19.63 -15.71
C THR A 19 -45.79 19.66 -16.87
N THR A 20 -45.53 18.85 -17.89
CA THR A 20 -46.41 18.73 -19.05
C THR A 20 -47.41 17.60 -18.83
N GLN A 21 -48.67 17.89 -18.48
CA GLN A 21 -49.82 17.03 -18.85
C GLN A 21 -51.21 17.62 -18.54
N SER A 22 -52.08 17.60 -19.57
CA SER A 22 -53.55 17.49 -19.56
C SER A 22 -54.47 18.43 -18.73
N ARG A 23 -55.25 19.22 -19.48
CA ARG A 23 -56.69 19.59 -19.29
C ARG A 23 -57.55 18.37 -18.84
N GLU A 24 -58.73 18.45 -18.18
CA GLU A 24 -59.68 19.55 -17.87
C GLU A 24 -60.62 19.14 -16.66
N PRO A 25 -61.75 19.82 -16.28
CA PRO A 25 -61.96 20.20 -14.86
C PRO A 25 -63.26 19.68 -14.18
N ALA A 26 -63.46 19.98 -12.88
CA ALA A 26 -64.55 20.84 -12.35
C ALA A 26 -64.92 20.63 -10.85
N SER A 27 -65.17 21.75 -10.15
CA SER A 27 -65.99 21.89 -8.91
C SER A 27 -65.52 21.20 -7.60
N SER A 28 -65.96 21.58 -6.38
CA SER A 28 -66.27 22.86 -5.71
C SER A 28 -66.52 22.59 -4.20
N ASN A 29 -66.56 23.62 -3.33
CA ASN A 29 -66.91 23.58 -1.88
C ASN A 29 -65.88 22.93 -0.91
N GLU A 30 -65.75 23.30 0.38
CA GLU A 30 -65.96 24.58 1.09
C GLU A 30 -65.35 24.49 2.54
N ARG A 31 -65.00 25.64 3.14
CA ARG A 31 -64.97 25.95 4.61
C ARG A 31 -63.90 25.40 5.60
N HIS A 32 -63.27 26.39 6.26
CA HIS A 32 -63.05 26.56 7.73
C HIS A 32 -61.79 26.09 8.51
N SER A 33 -60.84 27.04 8.70
CA SER A 33 -60.54 27.77 9.97
C SER A 33 -61.20 27.30 11.29
N THR A 34 -60.64 27.34 12.52
CA THR A 34 -59.44 28.02 13.12
C THR A 34 -59.29 27.70 14.64
N ILE A 35 -58.04 27.70 15.16
CA ILE A 35 -57.52 28.27 16.45
C ILE A 35 -58.25 28.02 17.81
N ARG A 36 -57.49 27.58 18.84
CA ARG A 36 -57.42 28.00 20.30
C ARG A 36 -57.04 26.81 21.21
N ARG A 37 -56.47 26.91 22.43
CA ARG A 37 -55.63 27.87 23.21
C ARG A 37 -55.18 27.15 24.51
N SER A 38 -54.07 27.55 25.13
CA SER A 38 -53.56 27.16 26.48
C SER A 38 -54.42 27.76 27.64
N PRO A 39 -54.02 27.81 28.95
CA PRO A 39 -52.86 27.25 29.70
C PRO A 39 -53.18 26.72 31.15
N SER A 40 -52.15 26.30 31.94
CA SER A 40 -51.74 26.93 33.23
C SER A 40 -51.06 26.00 34.27
N ASN A 41 -49.91 26.44 34.82
CA ASN A 41 -49.43 26.43 36.24
C ASN A 41 -49.38 25.10 37.05
N HIS A 42 -48.49 24.84 38.02
CA HIS A 42 -47.46 25.59 38.80
C HIS A 42 -46.30 24.59 39.18
N GLN A 43 -45.17 24.87 39.85
CA GLN A 43 -44.61 26.04 40.57
C GLN A 43 -43.06 26.02 40.57
N GLU A 44 -42.41 26.78 41.47
CA GLU A 44 -40.96 26.80 41.82
C GLU A 44 -40.86 26.74 43.37
N PRO A 45 -39.69 26.48 44.01
CA PRO A 45 -38.88 27.65 44.42
C PRO A 45 -37.35 27.47 44.44
N ARG A 46 -36.66 28.62 44.40
CA ARG A 46 -35.19 28.79 44.51
C ARG A 46 -34.69 28.70 45.95
N ASN A 47 -33.39 28.41 46.13
CA ASN A 47 -32.50 29.30 46.91
C ASN A 47 -31.00 29.08 46.61
N SER A 48 -30.15 29.94 47.17
CA SER A 48 -28.87 30.36 46.59
C SER A 48 -27.60 29.97 47.36
N SER A 49 -26.46 30.12 46.67
CA SER A 49 -25.22 30.79 47.11
C SER A 49 -23.95 29.98 47.51
N THR A 50 -22.82 30.56 47.09
CA THR A 50 -21.43 30.50 47.61
C THR A 50 -20.57 29.23 47.49
N ALA A 51 -19.43 29.41 46.81
CA ALA A 51 -18.21 28.62 46.97
C ALA A 51 -17.43 29.03 48.24
N PRO A 52 -16.45 28.20 48.67
CA PRO A 52 -15.14 28.78 48.94
C PRO A 52 -13.95 27.90 48.51
N SER A 53 -12.76 28.51 48.49
CA SER A 53 -11.47 27.89 48.21
C SER A 53 -10.57 27.76 49.45
N SER A 54 -9.62 26.83 49.40
CA SER A 54 -8.35 26.77 50.15
C SER A 54 -8.30 26.25 51.60
N ALA A 55 -7.55 25.15 51.80
CA ALA A 55 -6.67 24.83 52.94
C ALA A 55 -5.93 23.51 52.59
N ARG A 56 -4.65 23.51 52.18
CA ARG A 56 -3.46 23.31 53.05
C ARG A 56 -3.72 22.51 54.35
N ASN A 57 -3.11 21.32 54.43
CA ASN A 57 -2.41 20.88 55.63
C ASN A 57 -1.24 19.96 55.29
N ARG A 58 -0.12 20.13 55.99
CA ARG A 58 1.04 19.20 56.04
C ARG A 58 1.04 18.55 57.41
N LEU A 59 1.48 17.30 57.50
CA LEU A 59 2.12 16.78 58.73
C LEU A 59 3.13 15.68 58.36
N SER A 60 4.33 15.80 58.92
CA SER A 60 5.43 14.82 58.91
C SER A 60 5.12 13.66 59.89
N GLY A 61 5.83 12.53 59.95
CA GLY A 61 7.00 12.02 59.23
C GLY A 61 7.78 11.01 60.12
N ALA A 62 8.67 10.21 59.53
CA ALA A 62 9.71 9.42 60.22
C ALA A 62 10.78 9.04 59.18
N ASN A 63 11.99 9.62 59.19
CA ASN A 63 13.15 9.34 60.05
C ASN A 63 13.75 7.93 59.93
N ALA A 64 14.84 7.83 59.17
CA ALA A 64 15.92 6.87 59.35
C ALA A 64 17.24 7.54 58.92
N ASP A 65 18.02 8.02 59.89
CA ASP A 65 19.42 8.44 59.70
C ASP A 65 20.34 7.22 59.61
N TRP A 66 21.51 7.38 58.97
CA TRP A 66 22.85 7.04 59.53
C TRP A 66 23.96 7.49 58.55
N LYS A 67 24.82 8.40 59.01
CA LYS A 67 26.22 8.58 58.55
C LYS A 67 27.13 7.80 59.53
N THR A 68 28.42 7.48 59.35
CA THR A 68 29.51 7.93 58.47
C THR A 68 30.68 6.92 58.63
N ALA A 69 31.66 6.88 57.71
CA ALA A 69 33.12 6.95 57.98
C ALA A 69 34.00 6.16 56.98
N GLN A 70 35.08 6.81 56.49
CA GLN A 70 36.50 6.37 56.35
C GLN A 70 36.83 5.05 55.58
N ASP A 71 37.95 4.89 54.85
CA ASP A 71 39.09 5.78 54.52
C ASP A 71 39.94 5.26 53.32
N GLU A 72 40.93 6.06 52.90
CA GLU A 72 42.21 5.69 52.21
C GLU A 72 42.38 5.40 50.67
N ASN A 73 43.40 6.07 50.09
CA ASN A 73 44.27 5.76 48.93
C ASN A 73 43.65 5.54 47.50
N GLY A 74 44.22 5.94 46.35
CA GLY A 74 45.43 6.71 45.96
C GLY A 74 46.04 6.16 44.63
N SER A 75 46.63 6.91 43.67
CA SER A 75 46.71 8.37 43.39
C SER A 75 47.39 8.65 42.02
N LEU A 76 47.11 9.80 41.36
CA LEU A 76 47.92 10.49 40.30
C LEU A 76 48.03 9.81 38.90
N ALA A 77 48.21 10.50 37.74
CA ALA A 77 48.59 11.90 37.37
C ALA A 77 48.04 12.29 35.96
N LYS A 78 48.40 13.41 35.29
CA LYS A 78 48.30 14.87 35.59
C LYS A 78 48.87 15.68 34.40
N ALA A 79 48.11 16.61 33.80
CA ALA A 79 48.61 17.74 32.99
C ALA A 79 47.48 18.80 32.84
N SER A 80 47.34 19.79 33.71
CA SER A 80 48.12 21.06 33.82
C SER A 80 47.53 22.21 32.99
N SER A 81 46.74 23.05 33.67
CA SER A 81 46.31 24.39 33.23
C SER A 81 46.93 25.47 34.12
N VAL A 82 47.25 26.63 33.56
CA VAL A 82 47.74 27.85 34.24
C VAL A 82 46.75 28.96 33.85
N ALA A 83 45.87 29.44 34.75
CA ALA A 83 46.08 30.51 35.74
C ALA A 83 46.42 31.88 35.09
N HIS A 84 45.85 33.03 35.50
CA HIS A 84 45.51 33.44 36.87
C HIS A 84 44.23 34.27 37.03
N SER A 85 43.72 34.24 38.26
CA SER A 85 42.69 35.09 38.88
C SER A 85 43.24 36.40 39.45
N LEU A 86 42.37 37.38 39.73
CA LEU A 86 42.54 38.33 40.84
C LEU A 86 41.18 38.83 41.36
N SER A 87 41.09 39.00 42.68
CA SER A 87 39.89 39.27 43.48
C SER A 87 40.03 40.56 44.28
N VAL A 88 38.91 41.23 44.63
CA VAL A 88 38.76 42.13 45.80
C VAL A 88 37.28 42.15 46.25
N LEU A 89 37.03 42.31 47.55
CA LEU A 89 35.71 42.44 48.19
C LEU A 89 35.42 43.88 48.68
N THR A 90 34.16 44.30 48.53
CA THR A 90 33.31 45.17 49.40
C THR A 90 33.86 46.41 50.15
N ALA A 91 33.12 47.53 50.02
CA ALA A 91 32.76 48.43 51.13
C ALA A 91 31.52 49.29 50.79
N SER A 92 30.68 49.61 51.79
CA SER A 92 29.75 50.75 51.84
C SER A 92 30.52 52.01 52.33
N GLU A 93 30.01 53.23 52.53
CA GLU A 93 28.65 53.76 52.77
C GLU A 93 28.65 55.32 52.62
N ASP A 94 27.47 55.88 52.36
CA ASP A 94 26.92 57.18 52.83
C ASP A 94 27.45 58.59 52.43
N ASP A 95 26.60 59.56 52.81
CA ASP A 95 26.37 60.94 52.36
C ASP A 95 27.44 62.02 52.70
N SER A 96 27.48 63.11 51.92
CA SER A 96 27.33 64.50 52.41
C SER A 96 27.60 65.58 51.35
N ILE A 97 27.07 66.79 51.61
CA ILE A 97 26.85 67.88 50.64
C ILE A 97 27.66 69.15 51.02
N LYS A 98 28.02 69.96 50.00
CA LYS A 98 28.40 71.41 49.96
C LYS A 98 29.89 71.66 49.60
N GLY A 99 30.23 72.66 48.76
CA GLY A 99 29.36 73.61 48.06
C GLY A 99 30.07 74.61 47.11
N GLU A 100 29.26 75.53 46.56
CA GLU A 100 29.56 76.84 45.95
C GLU A 100 30.53 77.02 44.75
N ARG A 101 29.91 77.10 43.56
CA ARG A 101 29.98 78.17 42.54
C ARG A 101 31.25 79.06 42.40
N ILE A 102 31.73 79.19 41.16
CA ILE A 102 31.92 80.46 40.38
C ILE A 102 32.06 80.08 38.88
N VAL A 103 31.00 80.26 38.07
CA VAL A 103 30.82 81.32 37.03
C VAL A 103 31.85 81.34 35.89
N GLY A 104 31.39 80.98 34.68
CA GLY A 104 32.10 81.15 33.40
C GLY A 104 31.17 80.99 32.18
N ARG A 105 30.53 82.07 31.75
CA ARG A 105 29.62 82.18 30.58
C ARG A 105 30.48 82.43 29.30
N ARG A 106 30.20 81.98 28.06
CA ARG A 106 28.99 82.06 27.20
C ARG A 106 29.18 81.15 25.92
N PRO A 107 28.25 81.07 24.94
CA PRO A 107 27.96 79.79 24.25
C PRO A 107 28.14 79.79 22.72
N ASN A 108 27.91 78.65 22.08
CA ASN A 108 27.16 78.64 20.82
C ASN A 108 26.29 77.38 20.59
N ARG A 109 25.42 77.46 19.58
CA ARG A 109 24.19 76.65 19.43
C ARG A 109 24.37 75.21 18.96
N SER A 110 23.36 74.42 19.30
CA SER A 110 23.11 73.03 18.88
C SER A 110 23.02 72.82 17.36
N ARG A 111 23.47 71.64 16.92
CA ARG A 111 22.65 70.77 16.04
C ARG A 111 22.71 69.35 16.57
N SER A 112 21.58 68.65 16.48
CA SER A 112 21.36 67.35 17.13
C SER A 112 21.72 66.17 16.23
N SER A 113 21.87 65.01 16.88
CA SER A 113 21.41 63.69 16.41
C SER A 113 21.86 63.22 15.02
N TRP A 114 22.77 62.24 15.00
CA TRP A 114 22.49 61.03 14.23
C TRP A 114 22.84 59.76 15.01
N PHE A 115 22.11 58.69 14.73
CA PHE A 115 21.91 57.58 15.67
C PHE A 115 22.97 56.50 15.51
N HIS A 116 23.74 56.21 16.57
CA HIS A 116 24.36 54.89 16.70
C HIS A 116 23.30 53.86 17.09
N SER A 117 22.64 53.31 16.07
CA SER A 117 21.67 52.22 16.20
C SER A 117 22.34 51.00 16.82
N GLN A 118 21.94 50.65 18.05
CA GLN A 118 22.28 49.36 18.69
C GLN A 118 21.48 48.18 18.09
N TRP A 119 20.69 48.41 17.04
CA TRP A 119 19.76 47.48 16.41
C TRP A 119 20.08 47.22 14.93
N ALA A 120 21.28 47.58 14.47
CA ALA A 120 21.75 47.19 13.14
C ALA A 120 22.20 45.71 13.16
N PRO A 121 21.59 44.80 12.38
CA PRO A 121 22.10 43.44 12.26
C PRO A 121 23.53 43.48 11.70
N SER A 122 24.44 42.71 12.31
CA SER A 122 25.80 42.55 11.81
C SER A 122 25.77 42.06 10.36
N PHE A 123 26.73 42.49 9.53
CA PHE A 123 26.88 42.01 8.16
C PHE A 123 26.91 40.47 8.10
N LEU A 124 27.53 39.82 9.09
CA LEU A 124 27.53 38.36 9.22
C LEU A 124 26.12 37.78 9.41
N THR A 125 25.28 38.40 10.24
CA THR A 125 23.89 37.95 10.47
C THR A 125 22.99 38.17 9.26
N LEU A 126 23.25 39.20 8.45
CA LEU A 126 22.56 39.43 7.18
C LEU A 126 23.01 38.41 6.13
N LEU A 127 24.31 38.11 6.05
CA LEU A 127 24.85 37.07 5.16
C LEU A 127 24.30 35.68 5.51
N THR A 128 24.30 35.29 6.78
CA THR A 128 23.77 33.97 7.19
C THR A 128 22.26 33.84 7.01
N THR A 129 21.48 34.91 7.22
CA THR A 129 20.04 34.89 6.92
C THR A 129 19.76 34.82 5.42
N VAL A 130 20.51 35.53 4.58
CA VAL A 130 20.39 35.41 3.11
C VAL A 130 20.75 34.00 2.65
N ILE A 131 21.85 33.41 3.12
CA ILE A 131 22.22 32.02 2.81
C ILE A 131 21.13 31.05 3.29
N GLY A 132 20.59 31.23 4.50
CA GLY A 132 19.49 30.42 5.03
C GLY A 132 18.22 30.52 4.20
N ILE A 133 17.86 31.71 3.70
CA ILE A 133 16.73 31.92 2.80
C ILE A 133 16.96 31.26 1.44
N VAL A 134 18.16 31.35 0.88
CA VAL A 134 18.51 30.70 -0.40
C VAL A 134 18.48 29.17 -0.25
N LEU A 135 19.00 28.62 0.84
CA LEU A 135 18.93 27.19 1.13
C LEU A 135 17.49 26.73 1.34
N LEU A 136 16.68 27.47 2.11
CA LEU A 136 15.27 27.16 2.31
C LEU A 136 14.47 27.22 0.99
N TYR A 137 14.73 28.23 0.16
CA TYR A 137 14.12 28.34 -1.17
C TYR A 137 14.54 27.16 -2.06
N GLY A 138 15.81 26.77 -2.05
CA GLY A 138 16.30 25.59 -2.79
C GLY A 138 15.68 24.28 -2.30
N VAL A 139 15.49 24.10 -1.00
CA VAL A 139 14.79 22.94 -0.41
C VAL A 139 13.31 22.93 -0.83
N LEU A 140 12.62 24.07 -0.79
CA LEU A 140 11.21 24.19 -1.19
C LEU A 140 11.03 24.02 -2.70
N GLU A 141 11.94 24.53 -3.53
CA GLU A 141 11.92 24.33 -4.98
C GLU A 141 12.20 22.87 -5.33
N SER A 142 13.17 22.24 -4.67
CA SER A 142 13.45 20.81 -4.81
C SER A 142 12.23 19.96 -4.47
N SER A 143 11.66 20.13 -3.28
CA SER A 143 10.53 19.31 -2.79
C SER A 143 9.19 19.58 -3.47
N THR A 144 9.08 20.60 -4.32
CA THR A 144 7.84 20.91 -5.06
C THR A 144 7.95 20.79 -6.57
N LYS A 145 9.15 20.69 -7.14
CA LYS A 145 9.36 20.68 -8.60
C LYS A 145 10.32 19.62 -9.12
N LEU A 146 11.19 19.04 -8.30
CA LEU A 146 12.19 18.06 -8.74
C LEU A 146 11.86 16.66 -8.23
N HIS A 147 11.93 15.67 -9.13
CA HIS A 147 11.81 14.23 -8.82
C HIS A 147 10.54 13.82 -8.03
N CYS A 148 9.43 14.54 -8.20
CA CYS A 148 8.14 14.16 -7.64
C CYS A 148 7.50 13.04 -8.49
N ASP A 149 7.12 11.93 -7.87
CA ASP A 149 6.35 10.86 -8.52
C ASP A 149 5.05 11.42 -9.17
N VAL A 150 4.66 10.87 -10.33
CA VAL A 150 3.45 11.34 -11.02
C VAL A 150 2.18 10.84 -10.30
N LYS A 151 1.26 11.76 -10.01
CA LYS A 151 -0.02 11.46 -9.35
C LYS A 151 -0.97 10.71 -10.30
N GLY A 152 -1.16 9.41 -10.08
CA GLY A 152 -2.06 8.57 -10.88
C GLY A 152 -3.40 8.22 -10.25
N CYS A 153 -3.66 8.65 -9.00
CA CYS A 153 -4.86 8.25 -8.26
C CYS A 153 -6.15 8.80 -8.90
N ARG A 154 -6.99 7.90 -9.42
CA ARG A 154 -8.29 8.23 -10.01
C ARG A 154 -9.35 8.44 -8.92
N MET A 155 -10.27 9.39 -9.14
CA MET A 155 -11.30 9.73 -8.16
C MET A 155 -12.35 8.61 -8.02
N SER A 156 -12.70 8.27 -6.78
CA SER A 156 -13.78 7.34 -6.45
C SER A 156 -15.06 8.08 -6.03
N TYR A 157 -16.22 7.49 -6.34
CA TYR A 157 -17.54 8.04 -6.04
C TYR A 157 -18.37 7.00 -5.28
N MET A 158 -19.19 7.46 -4.34
CA MET A 158 -19.91 6.63 -3.35
C MET A 158 -21.07 7.41 -2.73
N ARG A 159 -22.05 6.70 -2.15
CA ARG A 159 -23.20 7.27 -1.42
C ARG A 159 -23.24 6.68 0.00
N PRO A 160 -22.37 7.18 0.90
CA PRO A 160 -22.15 6.56 2.20
C PRO A 160 -23.25 6.92 3.19
N SER A 161 -23.73 5.91 3.91
CA SER A 161 -24.56 6.03 5.11
C SER A 161 -23.81 5.46 6.31
N TYR A 162 -24.05 6.03 7.49
CA TYR A 162 -23.42 5.62 8.74
C TYR A 162 -24.47 5.44 9.82
N ILE A 163 -24.43 4.29 10.48
CA ILE A 163 -25.34 3.92 11.56
C ILE A 163 -24.50 3.87 12.84
N LYS A 164 -24.78 4.77 13.78
CA LYS A 164 -24.10 4.81 15.08
C LYS A 164 -24.66 3.72 15.99
N PHE A 165 -23.81 3.01 16.72
CA PHE A 165 -24.24 2.13 17.79
C PHE A 165 -24.32 2.94 19.09
N ASP A 166 -25.51 3.47 19.38
CA ASP A 166 -25.76 4.17 20.65
C ASP A 166 -25.80 3.22 21.86
N ASP A 167 -26.09 1.93 21.63
CA ASP A 167 -26.04 0.88 22.67
C ASP A 167 -24.60 0.45 23.04
N PHE A 168 -23.57 0.86 22.28
CA PHE A 168 -22.16 0.64 22.65
C PHE A 168 -21.69 1.74 23.61
N ASP A 169 -22.26 1.68 24.81
CA ASP A 169 -22.29 2.76 25.78
C ASP A 169 -21.30 2.57 26.96
N THR A 170 -21.53 3.31 28.05
CA THR A 170 -20.69 3.24 29.26
C THR A 170 -20.77 1.91 30.02
N GLU A 171 -21.75 1.04 29.75
CA GLU A 171 -21.76 -0.33 30.29
C GLU A 171 -20.72 -1.21 29.57
N HIS A 172 -20.37 -0.86 28.33
CA HIS A 172 -19.43 -1.60 27.50
C HIS A 172 -18.00 -1.08 27.61
N THR A 173 -17.80 0.25 27.67
CA THR A 173 -16.47 0.85 27.72
C THR A 173 -16.46 2.24 28.36
N ARG A 174 -15.43 2.52 29.16
CA ARG A 174 -15.20 3.83 29.80
C ARG A 174 -15.01 4.99 28.81
N PHE A 175 -14.78 4.70 27.53
CA PHE A 175 -14.58 5.69 26.47
C PHE A 175 -15.82 5.97 25.61
N ALA A 176 -16.99 5.39 25.91
CA ALA A 176 -18.19 5.57 25.08
C ALA A 176 -18.69 7.04 24.99
N SER A 177 -18.30 7.90 25.94
CA SER A 177 -18.55 9.34 25.88
C SER A 177 -17.51 10.14 25.08
N LYS A 178 -16.41 9.50 24.67
CA LYS A 178 -15.26 10.11 23.97
C LYS A 178 -15.16 9.64 22.52
N TYR A 179 -15.35 8.34 22.29
CA TYR A 179 -15.25 7.68 21.00
C TYR A 179 -16.60 7.08 20.59
N SER A 180 -16.79 6.77 19.31
CA SER A 180 -18.02 6.16 18.81
C SER A 180 -17.77 5.06 17.77
N LEU A 181 -18.68 4.10 17.70
CA LEU A 181 -18.64 3.02 16.72
C LEU A 181 -19.76 3.21 15.69
N TYR A 182 -19.42 3.07 14.41
CA TYR A 182 -20.36 3.16 13.30
C TYR A 182 -20.30 1.93 12.41
N LEU A 183 -21.45 1.52 11.87
CA LEU A 183 -21.57 0.61 10.74
C LEU A 183 -21.75 1.43 9.45
N TYR A 184 -20.93 1.15 8.45
CA TYR A 184 -21.07 1.69 7.09
C TYR A 184 -22.16 0.92 6.32
N ARG A 185 -23.02 1.65 5.61
CA ARG A 185 -23.92 1.11 4.59
C ARG A 185 -23.84 1.96 3.32
N GLU A 186 -23.82 1.35 2.15
CA GLU A 186 -24.05 2.07 0.89
C GLU A 186 -25.56 2.38 0.76
N GLN A 187 -25.94 3.46 0.08
CA GLN A 187 -27.33 3.96 0.13
C GLN A 187 -28.40 2.97 -0.38
N ASN A 188 -28.03 2.03 -1.26
CA ASN A 188 -28.89 0.92 -1.69
C ASN A 188 -29.20 -0.09 -0.57
N GLU A 189 -28.29 -0.27 0.38
CA GLU A 189 -28.42 -1.18 1.53
C GLU A 189 -28.86 -0.48 2.82
N ALA A 190 -29.00 0.85 2.83
CA ALA A 190 -29.35 1.63 4.03
C ALA A 190 -30.68 1.21 4.70
N ASN A 191 -31.59 0.60 3.95
CA ASN A 191 -32.87 0.08 4.46
C ASN A 191 -32.70 -1.13 5.40
N SER A 192 -31.56 -1.83 5.36
CA SER A 192 -31.26 -2.97 6.26
C SER A 192 -30.97 -2.52 7.71
N GLY A 193 -30.78 -1.22 7.94
CA GLY A 193 -30.53 -0.66 9.27
C GLY A 193 -29.26 -1.22 9.92
N ALA A 194 -29.26 -1.29 11.25
CA ALA A 194 -28.13 -1.73 12.06
C ALA A 194 -27.86 -3.25 11.99
N LYS A 195 -28.65 -4.00 11.22
CA LYS A 195 -28.52 -5.46 11.15
C LYS A 195 -27.23 -5.88 10.47
N VAL A 196 -26.65 -6.97 10.96
CA VAL A 196 -25.44 -7.62 10.45
C VAL A 196 -25.80 -8.94 9.77
N SER A 197 -25.07 -9.30 8.72
CA SER A 197 -25.32 -10.54 7.93
C SER A 197 -24.08 -11.04 7.19
N GLY A 198 -23.08 -10.17 7.08
CA GLY A 198 -21.83 -10.41 6.40
C GLY A 198 -20.72 -10.87 7.32
N ILE A 199 -19.50 -10.57 6.88
CA ILE A 199 -18.26 -10.86 7.57
C ILE A 199 -17.71 -9.56 8.17
N PRO A 200 -17.37 -9.51 9.47
CA PRO A 200 -16.99 -8.27 10.13
C PRO A 200 -15.61 -7.77 9.71
N VAL A 201 -15.58 -6.51 9.27
CA VAL A 201 -14.36 -5.76 8.99
C VAL A 201 -14.37 -4.49 9.85
N LEU A 202 -13.28 -4.20 10.56
CA LEU A 202 -13.15 -3.00 11.39
C LEU A 202 -12.07 -2.07 10.83
N PHE A 203 -12.45 -0.84 10.50
CA PHE A 203 -11.52 0.21 10.11
C PHE A 203 -11.14 1.12 11.28
N ILE A 204 -9.84 1.35 11.42
CA ILE A 204 -9.21 2.22 12.41
C ILE A 204 -8.57 3.42 11.69
N PRO A 205 -9.04 4.67 11.92
CA PRO A 205 -8.55 5.87 11.25
C PRO A 205 -7.17 6.30 11.73
N GLY A 206 -6.55 7.21 10.97
CA GLY A 206 -5.25 7.79 11.29
C GLY A 206 -5.28 8.86 12.40
N ASN A 207 -4.11 9.42 12.70
CA ASN A 207 -3.96 10.58 13.59
C ASN A 207 -4.78 11.77 13.06
N ALA A 208 -5.66 12.33 13.89
CA ALA A 208 -6.65 13.34 13.46
C ALA A 208 -7.48 12.91 12.22
N GLY A 209 -7.66 11.60 12.04
CA GLY A 209 -8.44 11.00 10.98
C GLY A 209 -9.89 10.77 11.40
N SER A 210 -10.81 10.97 10.45
CA SER A 210 -12.22 10.65 10.64
C SER A 210 -12.50 9.19 10.27
N TYR A 211 -13.42 8.54 11.00
CA TYR A 211 -14.05 7.26 10.61
C TYR A 211 -14.50 7.21 9.15
N LYS A 212 -14.80 8.37 8.57
CA LYS A 212 -15.20 8.52 7.17
C LYS A 212 -14.13 8.13 6.15
N GLN A 213 -12.86 7.94 6.53
CA GLN A 213 -11.79 7.52 5.63
C GLN A 213 -12.05 6.15 4.97
N VAL A 214 -12.79 5.24 5.64
CA VAL A 214 -13.10 3.89 5.12
C VAL A 214 -14.01 3.90 3.87
N ARG A 215 -14.76 4.98 3.65
CA ARG A 215 -15.88 5.03 2.69
C ARG A 215 -15.59 4.51 1.28
N PRO A 216 -14.40 4.72 0.65
CA PRO A 216 -14.19 4.32 -0.73
C PRO A 216 -14.01 2.81 -0.87
N ILE A 217 -13.35 2.19 0.12
CA ILE A 217 -13.12 0.75 0.22
C ILE A 217 -14.44 0.06 0.57
N ALA A 218 -15.15 0.55 1.60
CA ALA A 218 -16.43 -0.02 2.00
C ALA A 218 -17.49 0.05 0.87
N SER A 219 -17.56 1.19 0.15
CA SER A 219 -18.43 1.35 -1.02
C SER A 219 -18.06 0.41 -2.16
N GLU A 220 -16.78 0.26 -2.50
CA GLU A 220 -16.37 -0.71 -3.54
C GLU A 220 -16.75 -2.13 -3.15
N THR A 221 -16.60 -2.45 -1.87
CA THR A 221 -16.83 -3.80 -1.36
C THR A 221 -18.31 -4.15 -1.40
N ALA A 222 -19.19 -3.25 -0.94
CA ALA A 222 -20.64 -3.40 -1.06
C ALA A 222 -21.08 -3.53 -2.53
N ASN A 223 -20.66 -2.59 -3.39
CA ASN A 223 -21.05 -2.58 -4.80
C ASN A 223 -20.53 -3.83 -5.55
N TYR A 224 -19.30 -4.27 -5.31
CA TYR A 224 -18.74 -5.44 -5.99
C TYR A 224 -19.43 -6.75 -5.56
N PHE A 225 -19.83 -6.89 -4.30
CA PHE A 225 -20.63 -8.04 -3.88
C PHE A 225 -22.04 -7.99 -4.47
N HIS A 226 -22.71 -6.84 -4.38
CA HIS A 226 -24.08 -6.68 -4.89
C HIS A 226 -24.18 -6.84 -6.41
N ASP A 227 -23.26 -6.24 -7.17
CA ASP A 227 -23.35 -6.22 -8.63
C ASP A 227 -22.72 -7.47 -9.27
N VAL A 228 -21.71 -8.07 -8.63
CA VAL A 228 -20.96 -9.21 -9.19
C VAL A 228 -21.13 -10.48 -8.35
N LEU A 229 -20.63 -10.52 -7.11
CA LEU A 229 -20.40 -11.79 -6.41
C LEU A 229 -21.69 -12.51 -5.96
N GLN A 230 -22.76 -11.79 -5.59
CA GLN A 230 -24.00 -12.43 -5.13
C GLN A 230 -24.73 -13.20 -6.26
N HIS A 231 -24.39 -12.91 -7.52
CA HIS A 231 -24.95 -13.59 -8.69
C HIS A 231 -24.19 -14.88 -9.05
N ASP A 232 -23.05 -15.14 -8.41
CA ASP A 232 -22.24 -16.34 -8.61
C ASP A 232 -22.51 -17.37 -7.50
N ALA A 233 -23.21 -18.45 -7.88
CA ALA A 233 -23.57 -19.54 -6.98
C ALA A 233 -22.36 -20.38 -6.50
N ALA A 234 -21.27 -20.42 -7.28
CA ALA A 234 -20.06 -21.15 -6.89
C ALA A 234 -19.25 -20.34 -5.87
N VAL A 235 -19.12 -19.02 -6.07
CA VAL A 235 -18.45 -18.11 -5.14
C VAL A 235 -19.20 -18.02 -3.80
N THR A 236 -20.53 -17.86 -3.83
CA THR A 236 -21.34 -17.86 -2.61
C THR A 236 -21.37 -19.22 -1.91
N GLY A 237 -21.40 -20.32 -2.67
CA GLY A 237 -21.24 -21.68 -2.14
C GLY A 237 -19.85 -21.96 -1.53
N ALA A 238 -18.81 -21.26 -1.96
CA ALA A 238 -17.46 -21.30 -1.38
C ALA A 238 -17.29 -20.39 -0.14
N GLY A 239 -18.40 -19.96 0.48
CA GLY A 239 -18.41 -19.22 1.74
C GLY A 239 -18.24 -17.71 1.62
N VAL A 240 -18.31 -17.14 0.40
CA VAL A 240 -18.19 -15.69 0.21
C VAL A 240 -19.53 -15.00 0.49
N LYS A 241 -19.50 -13.95 1.32
CA LYS A 241 -20.65 -13.15 1.76
C LYS A 241 -20.28 -11.66 1.78
N ASN A 242 -21.26 -10.75 1.85
CA ASN A 242 -21.00 -9.31 2.01
C ASN A 242 -20.07 -9.02 3.20
N LEU A 243 -19.33 -7.90 3.17
CA LEU A 243 -18.51 -7.49 4.30
C LEU A 243 -19.23 -6.37 5.08
N ASP A 244 -19.41 -6.56 6.37
CA ASP A 244 -19.98 -5.54 7.25
C ASP A 244 -18.86 -4.66 7.79
N PHE A 245 -18.74 -3.45 7.23
CA PHE A 245 -17.70 -2.49 7.59
C PHE A 245 -18.09 -1.66 8.82
N PHE A 246 -17.48 -2.01 9.95
CA PHE A 246 -17.45 -1.18 11.15
C PHE A 246 -16.30 -0.18 11.06
N THR A 247 -16.47 0.97 11.70
CA THR A 247 -15.41 1.98 11.83
C THR A 247 -15.51 2.71 13.16
N VAL A 248 -14.37 2.88 13.82
CA VAL A 248 -14.27 3.70 15.04
C VAL A 248 -14.04 5.16 14.71
N ASP A 249 -14.67 6.03 15.49
CA ASP A 249 -14.48 7.47 15.50
C ASP A 249 -13.77 7.86 16.80
N PHE A 250 -12.51 8.28 16.66
CA PHE A 250 -11.71 8.77 17.77
C PHE A 250 -11.86 10.28 18.02
N ASN A 251 -12.90 10.91 17.47
CA ASN A 251 -13.13 12.36 17.58
C ASN A 251 -11.92 13.20 17.11
N GLU A 252 -11.22 12.70 16.08
CA GLU A 252 -10.03 13.31 15.48
C GLU A 252 -8.86 13.58 16.48
N ASP A 253 -8.72 12.73 17.51
CA ASP A 253 -7.61 12.78 18.47
C ASP A 253 -6.21 12.61 17.84
N PHE A 254 -5.21 13.20 18.50
CA PHE A 254 -3.82 13.31 18.01
C PHE A 254 -2.92 12.11 18.42
N THR A 255 -3.26 10.90 18.00
CA THR A 255 -2.54 9.64 18.32
C THR A 255 -1.02 9.66 18.04
N ALA A 256 -0.53 10.48 17.11
CA ALA A 256 0.90 10.55 16.78
C ALA A 256 1.75 11.30 17.82
N PHE A 257 1.12 11.97 18.79
CA PHE A 257 1.77 12.93 19.70
C PHE A 257 1.69 12.55 21.19
N ASP A 258 0.88 11.56 21.55
CA ASP A 258 0.59 11.18 22.94
C ASP A 258 0.37 9.66 23.08
N GLY A 259 1.23 9.01 23.86
CA GLY A 259 1.21 7.56 24.05
C GLY A 259 -0.02 7.06 24.79
N GLN A 260 -0.51 7.83 25.76
CA GLN A 260 -1.72 7.47 26.49
C GLN A 260 -2.95 7.45 25.57
N THR A 261 -3.08 8.42 24.66
CA THR A 261 -4.13 8.42 23.63
C THR A 261 -4.08 7.16 22.76
N MET A 262 -2.90 6.65 22.40
CA MET A 262 -2.79 5.38 21.66
C MET A 262 -3.28 4.18 22.47
N LEU A 263 -2.94 4.10 23.76
CA LEU A 263 -3.39 3.03 24.65
C LEU A 263 -4.91 3.10 24.89
N ASP A 264 -5.46 4.30 25.09
CA ASP A 264 -6.90 4.54 25.22
C ASP A 264 -7.66 4.12 23.94
N GLN A 265 -7.11 4.42 22.75
CA GLN A 265 -7.67 3.98 21.47
C GLN A 265 -7.61 2.46 21.31
N ALA A 266 -6.53 1.81 21.72
CA ALA A 266 -6.39 0.35 21.67
C ALA A 266 -7.36 -0.36 22.64
N GLU A 267 -7.49 0.13 23.87
CA GLU A 267 -8.44 -0.40 24.85
C GLU A 267 -9.88 -0.33 24.32
N TYR A 268 -10.27 0.82 23.74
CA TYR A 268 -11.59 0.99 23.11
C TYR A 268 -11.82 0.07 21.91
N VAL A 269 -10.82 -0.11 21.04
CA VAL A 269 -10.93 -1.00 19.87
C VAL A 269 -11.14 -2.46 20.29
N ASN A 270 -10.50 -2.94 21.36
CA ASN A 270 -10.76 -4.28 21.88
C ASN A 270 -12.19 -4.45 22.40
N GLU A 271 -12.73 -3.47 23.14
CA GLU A 271 -14.15 -3.50 23.53
C GLU A 271 -15.09 -3.40 22.33
N ALA A 272 -14.72 -2.64 21.30
CA ALA A 272 -15.49 -2.55 20.06
C ALA A 272 -15.49 -3.88 19.29
N ILE A 273 -14.36 -4.59 19.22
CA ILE A 273 -14.29 -5.95 18.63
C ILE A 273 -15.18 -6.91 19.42
N ARG A 274 -15.13 -6.89 20.75
CA ARG A 274 -15.99 -7.72 21.62
C ARG A 274 -17.48 -7.44 21.39
N TYR A 275 -17.85 -6.17 21.26
CA TYR A 275 -19.22 -5.74 20.93
C TYR A 275 -19.64 -6.15 19.51
N ILE A 276 -18.79 -5.94 18.50
CA ILE A 276 -19.06 -6.35 17.12
C ILE A 276 -19.37 -7.85 17.04
N LEU A 277 -18.56 -8.68 17.71
CA LEU A 277 -18.77 -10.13 17.73
C LEU A 277 -20.08 -10.50 18.45
N SER A 278 -20.51 -9.77 19.49
CA SER A 278 -21.80 -10.04 20.16
C SER A 278 -23.02 -9.67 19.32
N LEU A 279 -22.93 -8.69 18.39
CA LEU A 279 -24.01 -8.36 17.45
C LEU A 279 -24.43 -9.57 16.59
N TYR A 280 -23.48 -10.43 16.21
CA TYR A 280 -23.74 -11.61 15.41
C TYR A 280 -24.45 -12.74 16.18
N LEU A 281 -24.36 -12.72 17.52
CA LEU A 281 -24.98 -13.69 18.41
C LEU A 281 -26.44 -13.36 18.78
N ASP A 282 -26.91 -12.12 18.54
CA ASP A 282 -28.31 -11.72 18.79
C ASP A 282 -29.16 -11.92 17.52
N PRO A 283 -30.15 -12.84 17.49
CA PRO A 283 -31.04 -13.07 16.35
C PRO A 283 -31.93 -11.87 15.97
N ARG A 284 -31.94 -10.78 16.75
CA ARG A 284 -32.62 -9.52 16.43
C ARG A 284 -31.76 -8.60 15.56
N LEU A 285 -30.44 -8.71 15.71
CA LEU A 285 -29.43 -7.89 15.05
C LEU A 285 -28.72 -8.66 13.92
N SER A 286 -28.72 -9.99 13.97
CA SER A 286 -28.08 -10.89 13.00
C SER A 286 -29.11 -11.54 12.07
N ASP A 287 -29.07 -11.21 10.77
CA ASP A 287 -29.84 -11.88 9.70
C ASP A 287 -29.02 -13.03 9.05
N ARG A 288 -28.14 -13.68 9.83
CA ARG A 288 -27.32 -14.82 9.38
C ARG A 288 -28.11 -16.14 9.40
N ASP A 289 -27.67 -17.07 8.56
CA ASP A 289 -28.16 -18.46 8.57
C ASP A 289 -27.69 -19.16 9.87
N PRO A 290 -28.60 -19.66 10.72
CA PRO A 290 -28.25 -20.35 11.97
C PRO A 290 -27.49 -21.68 11.80
N SER A 291 -27.31 -22.18 10.58
CA SER A 291 -26.47 -23.35 10.30
C SER A 291 -24.98 -23.02 10.10
N LEU A 292 -24.64 -21.74 9.89
CA LEU A 292 -23.26 -21.27 9.80
C LEU A 292 -22.65 -21.06 11.20
N PRO A 293 -21.32 -21.23 11.36
CA PRO A 293 -20.68 -20.91 12.62
C PRO A 293 -20.71 -19.39 12.91
N ASP A 294 -20.81 -19.08 14.19
CA ASP A 294 -20.73 -17.71 14.69
C ASP A 294 -19.33 -17.11 14.42
N PRO A 295 -19.23 -15.83 14.01
CA PRO A 295 -17.97 -15.13 13.91
C PRO A 295 -17.21 -15.09 15.25
N THR A 296 -15.97 -15.56 15.26
CA THR A 296 -15.06 -15.44 16.40
C THR A 296 -13.98 -14.38 16.21
N SER A 297 -13.91 -13.76 15.02
CA SER A 297 -12.83 -12.81 14.70
C SER A 297 -13.20 -11.80 13.62
N VAL A 298 -12.51 -10.65 13.66
CA VAL A 298 -12.71 -9.49 12.80
C VAL A 298 -11.47 -9.26 11.92
N ILE A 299 -11.67 -8.82 10.68
CA ILE A 299 -10.59 -8.33 9.79
C ILE A 299 -10.33 -6.86 10.12
N VAL A 300 -9.09 -6.46 10.39
CA VAL A 300 -8.76 -5.07 10.75
C VAL A 300 -8.07 -4.35 9.59
N LEU A 301 -8.57 -3.15 9.26
CA LEU A 301 -7.94 -2.21 8.33
C LEU A 301 -7.45 -0.98 9.11
N GLY A 302 -6.16 -0.66 9.04
CA GLY A 302 -5.60 0.50 9.73
C GLY A 302 -4.99 1.53 8.78
N HIS A 303 -5.38 2.80 8.86
CA HIS A 303 -4.71 3.88 8.14
C HIS A 303 -3.75 4.63 9.06
N SER A 304 -2.52 4.92 8.60
CA SER A 304 -1.56 5.73 9.35
C SER A 304 -1.34 5.19 10.78
N MET A 305 -1.42 6.04 11.82
CA MET A 305 -1.37 5.62 13.23
C MET A 305 -2.44 4.58 13.62
N GLY A 306 -3.57 4.49 12.92
CA GLY A 306 -4.57 3.45 13.14
C GLY A 306 -4.05 2.04 12.84
N GLY A 307 -3.07 1.91 11.94
CA GLY A 307 -2.33 0.65 11.73
C GLY A 307 -1.38 0.29 12.87
N ILE A 308 -0.99 1.27 13.70
CA ILE A 308 -0.20 1.04 14.91
C ILE A 308 -1.12 0.64 16.05
N VAL A 309 -2.24 1.34 16.25
CA VAL A 309 -3.33 0.92 17.16
C VAL A 309 -3.76 -0.52 16.87
N ALA A 310 -3.91 -0.91 15.60
CA ALA A 310 -4.20 -2.27 15.17
C ALA A 310 -3.17 -3.33 15.60
N ARG A 311 -1.92 -2.95 15.90
CA ARG A 311 -0.90 -3.81 16.50
C ARG A 311 -0.88 -3.72 18.02
N THR A 312 -1.13 -2.53 18.58
CA THR A 312 -1.24 -2.30 20.03
C THR A 312 -2.34 -3.15 20.64
N ILE A 313 -3.50 -3.29 19.98
CA ILE A 313 -4.64 -4.06 20.51
C ILE A 313 -4.28 -5.50 20.90
N LEU A 314 -3.31 -6.12 20.22
CA LEU A 314 -2.90 -7.52 20.47
C LEU A 314 -2.05 -7.68 21.74
N ILE A 315 -1.48 -6.59 22.26
CA ILE A 315 -0.67 -6.58 23.50
C ILE A 315 -1.43 -6.01 24.70
N MET A 316 -2.65 -5.49 24.49
CA MET A 316 -3.46 -4.92 25.56
C MET A 316 -4.07 -6.02 26.45
N PRO A 317 -4.19 -5.81 27.77
CA PRO A 317 -4.75 -6.80 28.69
C PRO A 317 -6.20 -7.23 28.40
N ASN A 318 -6.98 -6.42 27.69
CA ASN A 318 -8.35 -6.74 27.28
C ASN A 318 -8.46 -7.39 25.89
N TYR A 319 -7.34 -7.83 25.29
CA TYR A 319 -7.37 -8.56 24.02
C TYR A 319 -8.02 -9.94 24.18
N GLN A 320 -9.11 -10.18 23.44
CA GLN A 320 -9.66 -11.52 23.30
C GLN A 320 -8.81 -12.32 22.31
N SER A 321 -8.16 -13.40 22.77
CA SER A 321 -7.33 -14.26 21.92
C SER A 321 -8.09 -14.75 20.68
N ASN A 322 -7.40 -14.77 19.54
CA ASN A 322 -7.95 -15.10 18.21
C ASN A 322 -9.06 -14.16 17.68
N SER A 323 -9.44 -13.08 18.37
CA SER A 323 -10.46 -12.13 17.88
C SER A 323 -10.03 -11.28 16.68
N VAL A 324 -8.73 -11.24 16.37
CA VAL A 324 -8.19 -10.70 15.12
C VAL A 324 -7.31 -11.76 14.47
N ASN A 325 -7.52 -11.99 13.18
CA ASN A 325 -6.68 -12.90 12.38
C ASN A 325 -6.02 -12.22 11.17
N THR A 326 -6.54 -11.08 10.71
CA THR A 326 -6.05 -10.37 9.53
C THR A 326 -5.94 -8.89 9.83
N ILE A 327 -4.77 -8.31 9.58
CA ILE A 327 -4.53 -6.88 9.65
C ILE A 327 -3.94 -6.43 8.31
N ILE A 328 -4.56 -5.43 7.67
CA ILE A 328 -4.00 -4.74 6.51
C ILE A 328 -3.84 -3.28 6.88
N THR A 329 -2.64 -2.72 6.68
CA THR A 329 -2.35 -1.33 7.04
C THR A 329 -1.91 -0.51 5.83
N MET A 330 -2.30 0.75 5.81
CA MET A 330 -2.05 1.69 4.71
C MET A 330 -1.30 2.91 5.25
N SER A 331 -0.08 3.17 4.75
CA SER A 331 0.82 4.24 5.22
C SER A 331 1.07 4.23 6.74
N ALA A 332 1.09 3.04 7.36
CA ALA A 332 1.29 2.89 8.80
C ALA A 332 2.79 2.81 9.16
N PRO A 333 3.31 3.66 10.05
CA PRO A 333 4.73 3.74 10.38
C PRO A 333 5.16 2.65 11.36
N HIS A 334 5.20 1.37 10.97
CA HIS A 334 5.47 0.21 11.84
C HIS A 334 6.86 0.16 12.50
N ALA A 335 7.91 0.56 11.78
CA ALA A 335 9.30 0.38 12.21
C ALA A 335 9.72 1.37 13.31
N ARG A 336 9.15 2.57 13.32
CA ARG A 336 9.46 3.67 14.26
C ARG A 336 8.37 4.75 14.20
N PRO A 337 8.10 5.47 15.30
CA PRO A 337 7.11 6.55 15.30
C PRO A 337 7.53 7.70 14.35
N PRO A 338 6.58 8.34 13.64
CA PRO A 338 6.87 9.46 12.74
C PRO A 338 7.28 10.73 13.49
N VAL A 339 6.91 10.82 14.78
CA VAL A 339 7.19 11.94 15.67
C VAL A 339 7.56 11.40 17.06
N THR A 340 8.64 11.91 17.64
CA THR A 340 9.20 11.44 18.93
C THR A 340 9.19 12.56 19.99
N PHE A 341 8.05 13.23 20.18
CA PHE A 341 7.91 14.28 21.20
C PHE A 341 7.53 13.74 22.59
N ASP A 342 7.05 12.51 22.66
CA ASP A 342 6.66 11.82 23.90
C ASP A 342 7.48 10.53 24.06
N PRO A 343 8.16 10.30 25.21
CA PRO A 343 8.84 9.04 25.48
C PRO A 343 7.89 7.84 25.61
N GLN A 344 6.62 8.03 25.99
CA GLN A 344 5.66 6.92 26.11
C GLN A 344 5.34 6.32 24.73
N ILE A 345 5.16 7.15 23.69
CA ILE A 345 5.10 6.68 22.29
C ILE A 345 6.30 5.78 21.93
N VAL A 346 7.52 6.19 22.27
CA VAL A 346 8.72 5.40 21.94
C VAL A 346 8.71 4.04 22.65
N GLN A 347 8.39 4.02 23.94
CA GLN A 347 8.27 2.78 24.72
C GLN A 347 7.19 1.84 24.13
N ILE A 348 6.00 2.36 23.80
CA ILE A 348 4.91 1.57 23.22
C ILE A 348 5.36 0.92 21.90
N TYR A 349 6.12 1.64 21.07
CA TYR A 349 6.69 1.09 19.84
C TYR A 349 7.73 -0.02 20.08
N GLU A 350 8.55 0.11 21.11
CA GLU A 350 9.50 -0.92 21.53
C GLU A 350 8.74 -2.16 22.03
N ASP A 351 7.77 -1.98 22.93
CA ASP A 351 6.94 -3.05 23.50
C ASP A 351 6.19 -3.84 22.41
N ILE A 352 5.54 -3.15 21.46
CA ILE A 352 4.85 -3.79 20.33
C ILE A 352 5.85 -4.53 19.43
N ASN A 353 6.98 -3.92 19.08
CA ASN A 353 7.94 -4.56 18.18
C ASN A 353 8.68 -5.74 18.84
N GLU A 354 8.95 -5.67 20.13
CA GLU A 354 9.50 -6.79 20.91
C GLU A 354 8.48 -7.93 21.04
N TYR A 355 7.22 -7.65 21.40
CA TYR A 355 6.18 -8.68 21.50
C TYR A 355 6.00 -9.46 20.19
N TRP A 356 5.95 -8.76 19.05
CA TRP A 356 5.80 -9.40 17.75
C TRP A 356 7.00 -10.29 17.41
N ARG A 357 8.25 -9.81 17.64
CA ARG A 357 9.46 -10.62 17.44
C ARG A 357 9.52 -11.84 18.36
N ASN A 358 9.25 -11.65 19.65
CA ASN A 358 9.29 -12.71 20.66
C ASN A 358 8.17 -13.75 20.44
N SER A 359 7.04 -13.37 19.83
CA SER A 359 5.99 -14.31 19.43
C SER A 359 6.44 -15.25 18.31
N TYR A 360 7.17 -14.73 17.30
CA TYR A 360 7.70 -15.55 16.19
C TYR A 360 8.98 -16.31 16.54
N ALA A 361 9.65 -15.98 17.64
CA ALA A 361 10.77 -16.75 18.19
C ALA A 361 10.32 -18.02 18.96
N GLN A 362 9.03 -18.15 19.27
CA GLN A 362 8.45 -19.30 19.95
C GLN A 362 8.00 -20.39 18.97
N GLU A 363 7.87 -21.62 19.48
CA GLU A 363 7.25 -22.72 18.74
C GLU A 363 5.77 -22.42 18.41
N TRP A 364 5.28 -23.02 17.33
CA TRP A 364 3.97 -22.71 16.75
C TRP A 364 2.78 -22.89 17.72
N GLU A 365 2.87 -23.83 18.67
CA GLU A 365 1.83 -24.10 19.68
C GLU A 365 1.69 -22.95 20.70
N ASN A 366 2.78 -22.25 21.01
CA ASN A 366 2.83 -21.19 22.01
C ASN A 366 2.73 -19.78 21.41
N ASN A 367 2.85 -19.64 20.08
CA ASN A 367 2.86 -18.36 19.39
C ASN A 367 1.45 -17.72 19.33
N PRO A 368 1.16 -16.63 20.08
CA PRO A 368 -0.17 -16.01 20.10
C PRO A 368 -0.53 -15.30 18.78
N LEU A 369 0.44 -15.11 17.89
CA LEU A 369 0.29 -14.48 16.58
C LEU A 369 0.29 -15.49 15.41
N TRP A 370 0.31 -16.80 15.66
CA TRP A 370 0.38 -17.84 14.63
C TRP A 370 -0.71 -17.76 13.54
N HIS A 371 -1.90 -17.32 13.93
CA HIS A 371 -3.05 -17.12 13.05
C HIS A 371 -3.19 -15.69 12.50
N VAL A 372 -2.37 -14.76 12.97
CA VAL A 372 -2.40 -13.33 12.58
C VAL A 372 -1.57 -13.13 11.32
N THR A 373 -2.15 -12.47 10.32
CA THR A 373 -1.42 -11.95 9.16
C THR A 373 -1.35 -10.42 9.20
N LEU A 374 -0.20 -9.83 8.89
CA LEU A 374 -0.03 -8.39 8.79
C LEU A 374 0.56 -7.99 7.44
N VAL A 375 -0.22 -7.29 6.61
CA VAL A 375 0.26 -6.71 5.35
C VAL A 375 0.38 -5.20 5.50
N SER A 376 1.56 -4.65 5.23
CA SER A 376 1.80 -3.20 5.22
C SER A 376 1.89 -2.68 3.80
N ILE A 377 1.10 -1.66 3.48
CA ILE A 377 1.04 -1.05 2.15
C ILE A 377 1.49 0.41 2.24
N ALA A 378 2.62 0.71 1.60
CA ALA A 378 3.23 2.04 1.60
C ALA A 378 2.76 2.90 0.41
N GLY A 379 2.55 4.20 0.67
CA GLY A 379 2.25 5.19 -0.37
C GLY A 379 3.41 5.48 -1.32
N GLY A 380 4.66 5.17 -0.94
CA GLY A 380 5.83 5.53 -1.75
C GLY A 380 6.16 7.01 -1.70
N GLY A 381 6.81 7.53 -2.75
CA GLY A 381 7.44 8.86 -2.75
C GLY A 381 6.48 10.07 -2.65
N LEU A 382 5.16 9.86 -2.76
CA LEU A 382 4.16 10.90 -2.53
C LEU A 382 3.70 11.02 -1.08
N ASP A 383 3.99 10.04 -0.22
CA ASP A 383 3.68 10.13 1.21
C ASP A 383 4.72 10.99 1.93
N THR A 384 4.41 12.28 2.06
CA THR A 384 5.25 13.25 2.77
C THR A 384 4.93 13.34 4.28
N VAL A 385 4.06 12.47 4.81
CA VAL A 385 3.66 12.46 6.23
C VAL A 385 4.34 11.29 6.96
N VAL A 386 4.36 10.11 6.34
CA VAL A 386 5.05 8.92 6.83
C VAL A 386 6.10 8.51 5.79
N PRO A 387 7.41 8.65 6.09
CA PRO A 387 8.45 8.19 5.18
C PRO A 387 8.33 6.68 4.95
N SER A 388 8.52 6.22 3.71
CA SER A 388 8.21 4.83 3.33
C SER A 388 9.08 3.81 4.08
N ASP A 389 10.34 4.13 4.39
CA ASP A 389 11.23 3.42 5.31
C ASP A 389 10.58 3.07 6.68
N TYR A 390 9.56 3.81 7.13
CA TYR A 390 8.89 3.61 8.41
C TYR A 390 7.80 2.53 8.32
N ALA A 391 7.29 2.23 7.12
CA ALA A 391 6.23 1.24 6.89
C ALA A 391 6.75 -0.21 6.79
N GLY A 392 8.07 -0.41 6.87
CA GLY A 392 8.72 -1.72 6.81
C GLY A 392 8.33 -2.67 7.95
N LEU A 393 8.21 -3.96 7.61
CA LEU A 393 7.89 -5.05 8.54
C LEU A 393 9.02 -6.10 8.65
N GLU A 394 10.09 -5.93 7.88
CA GLU A 394 11.11 -6.96 7.58
C GLU A 394 11.83 -7.44 8.84
N SER A 395 12.00 -6.55 9.82
CA SER A 395 12.61 -6.86 11.12
C SER A 395 11.62 -7.26 12.22
N ILE A 396 10.33 -7.40 11.89
CA ILE A 396 9.22 -7.53 12.85
C ILE A 396 8.38 -8.78 12.56
N VAL A 397 8.09 -9.07 11.29
CA VAL A 397 7.19 -10.15 10.86
C VAL A 397 7.86 -11.00 9.78
N PRO A 398 7.88 -12.34 9.91
CA PRO A 398 8.41 -13.20 8.86
C PRO A 398 7.48 -13.23 7.63
N GLY A 399 8.06 -13.44 6.45
CA GLY A 399 7.35 -13.55 5.15
C GLY A 399 6.21 -14.59 5.09
N THR A 400 6.15 -15.50 6.07
CA THR A 400 5.08 -16.50 6.24
C THR A 400 3.83 -15.97 6.96
N HIS A 401 3.89 -14.76 7.53
CA HIS A 401 2.81 -14.08 8.26
C HIS A 401 2.60 -12.63 7.80
N GLY A 402 3.57 -12.00 7.12
CA GLY A 402 3.42 -10.62 6.68
C GLY A 402 4.52 -10.15 5.74
N PHE A 403 4.30 -9.01 5.08
CA PHE A 403 5.28 -8.31 4.25
C PHE A 403 4.88 -6.84 4.06
N THR A 404 5.86 -6.01 3.69
CA THR A 404 5.62 -4.63 3.22
C THR A 404 5.71 -4.55 1.71
N VAL A 405 4.78 -3.82 1.11
CA VAL A 405 4.65 -3.63 -0.34
C VAL A 405 4.27 -2.19 -0.65
N PHE A 406 4.71 -1.67 -1.79
CA PHE A 406 4.41 -0.30 -2.22
C PHE A 406 3.25 -0.28 -3.21
N THR A 407 2.46 0.80 -3.17
CA THR A 407 1.37 1.05 -4.13
C THR A 407 1.84 1.11 -5.60
N SER A 408 3.11 1.43 -5.85
CA SER A 408 3.78 1.32 -7.15
C SER A 408 3.95 -0.13 -7.62
N THR A 409 4.16 -1.09 -6.72
CA THR A 409 4.32 -2.52 -7.03
C THR A 409 3.02 -3.18 -7.48
N ILE A 410 1.90 -2.76 -6.91
CA ILE A 410 0.62 -3.45 -7.03
C ILE A 410 0.15 -3.48 -8.50
N PRO A 411 -0.10 -4.68 -9.09
CA PRO A 411 -0.59 -4.80 -10.46
C PRO A 411 -1.88 -4.01 -10.70
N ASN A 412 -1.97 -3.36 -11.86
CA ASN A 412 -3.06 -2.43 -12.24
C ASN A 412 -3.16 -1.15 -11.39
N VAL A 413 -2.22 -0.90 -10.47
CA VAL A 413 -2.14 0.35 -9.68
C VAL A 413 -0.97 1.22 -10.15
N TRP A 414 0.25 0.69 -10.09
CA TRP A 414 1.50 1.27 -10.63
C TRP A 414 1.76 2.76 -10.34
N THR A 415 1.21 3.30 -9.26
CA THR A 415 1.34 4.72 -8.90
C THR A 415 1.57 4.86 -7.41
N SER A 416 2.53 5.72 -7.04
CA SER A 416 2.67 6.20 -5.66
C SER A 416 1.41 6.99 -5.25
N MET A 417 1.15 7.06 -3.95
CA MET A 417 0.00 7.73 -3.37
C MET A 417 0.43 8.65 -2.24
N ASP A 418 -0.17 9.84 -2.17
CA ASP A 418 -0.02 10.66 -0.97
C ASP A 418 -0.74 10.03 0.23
N HIS A 419 -0.40 10.52 1.42
CA HIS A 419 -0.86 9.96 2.69
C HIS A 419 -2.38 9.82 2.81
N GLN A 420 -3.17 10.65 2.11
CA GLN A 420 -4.62 10.57 2.10
C GLN A 420 -5.14 9.78 0.90
N ALA A 421 -4.50 9.91 -0.26
CA ALA A 421 -4.87 9.23 -1.51
C ALA A 421 -4.93 7.70 -1.39
N ILE A 422 -4.08 7.10 -0.56
CA ILE A 422 -4.12 5.65 -0.29
C ILE A 422 -5.48 5.16 0.24
N THR A 423 -6.30 6.03 0.84
CA THR A 423 -7.66 5.65 1.33
C THR A 423 -8.75 5.74 0.27
N TRP A 424 -8.55 6.49 -0.82
CA TRP A 424 -9.62 6.80 -1.81
C TRP A 424 -9.31 6.50 -3.26
N CYS A 425 -8.06 6.19 -3.62
CA CYS A 425 -7.66 5.89 -4.99
C CYS A 425 -8.47 4.72 -5.61
N ASP A 426 -9.09 4.97 -6.77
CA ASP A 426 -10.04 4.02 -7.38
C ASP A 426 -9.41 2.69 -7.82
N GLN A 427 -8.22 2.71 -8.42
CA GLN A 427 -7.53 1.47 -8.80
C GLN A 427 -7.13 0.62 -7.58
N PHE A 428 -6.73 1.26 -6.49
CA PHE A 428 -6.21 0.56 -5.32
C PHE A 428 -7.33 -0.01 -4.44
N ARG A 429 -8.41 0.75 -4.18
CA ARG A 429 -9.58 0.23 -3.44
C ARG A 429 -10.18 -1.01 -4.11
N LYS A 430 -10.12 -1.11 -5.45
CA LYS A 430 -10.52 -2.28 -6.24
C LYS A 430 -9.64 -3.50 -5.98
N VAL A 431 -8.33 -3.33 -5.91
CA VAL A 431 -7.40 -4.42 -5.58
C VAL A 431 -7.59 -4.88 -4.12
N ILE A 432 -7.73 -3.95 -3.17
CA ILE A 432 -8.05 -4.28 -1.77
C ILE A 432 -9.35 -5.09 -1.67
N THR A 433 -10.42 -4.63 -2.34
CA THR A 433 -11.73 -5.31 -2.33
C THR A 433 -11.64 -6.75 -2.86
N ARG A 434 -10.93 -6.96 -3.98
CA ARG A 434 -10.74 -8.31 -4.55
C ARG A 434 -9.90 -9.22 -3.65
N ALA A 435 -8.85 -8.69 -3.03
CA ALA A 435 -8.04 -9.42 -2.05
C ALA A 435 -8.88 -9.82 -0.82
N LEU A 436 -9.68 -8.90 -0.27
CA LEU A 436 -10.58 -9.16 0.85
C LEU A 436 -11.58 -10.28 0.52
N TYR A 437 -12.20 -10.25 -0.66
CA TYR A 437 -13.14 -11.30 -1.06
C TYR A 437 -12.51 -12.68 -1.30
N GLN A 438 -11.21 -12.76 -1.58
CA GLN A 438 -10.52 -14.04 -1.75
C GLN A 438 -9.99 -14.64 -0.45
N ILE A 439 -9.84 -13.86 0.63
CA ILE A 439 -9.41 -14.36 1.96
C ILE A 439 -10.55 -14.79 2.88
N VAL A 440 -11.78 -14.38 2.60
CA VAL A 440 -12.94 -14.69 3.46
C VAL A 440 -13.51 -16.10 3.24
N ASP A 441 -14.17 -16.60 4.29
CA ASP A 441 -14.94 -17.85 4.29
C ASP A 441 -15.90 -17.85 5.49
N ASN A 442 -17.21 -17.65 5.25
CA ASN A 442 -18.23 -17.61 6.29
C ASN A 442 -18.53 -18.97 6.94
N GLY A 443 -18.13 -20.09 6.31
CA GLY A 443 -18.29 -21.46 6.79
C GLY A 443 -17.30 -21.83 7.89
N ARG A 444 -16.39 -20.92 8.25
CA ARG A 444 -15.41 -21.06 9.33
C ARG A 444 -15.67 -20.01 10.40
N ALA A 445 -15.58 -20.36 11.68
CA ALA A 445 -15.76 -19.40 12.79
C ALA A 445 -14.83 -18.17 12.67
N SER A 446 -13.62 -18.35 12.14
CA SER A 446 -12.66 -17.27 11.84
C SER A 446 -13.11 -16.29 10.74
N GLN A 447 -14.21 -16.58 10.04
CA GLN A 447 -14.73 -15.87 8.86
C GLN A 447 -13.71 -15.69 7.71
N THR A 448 -12.58 -16.38 7.79
CA THR A 448 -11.46 -16.32 6.85
C THR A 448 -10.77 -17.67 6.69
N LYS A 449 -10.11 -17.82 5.53
CA LYS A 449 -9.29 -18.97 5.15
C LYS A 449 -8.06 -19.16 6.03
N SER A 450 -7.34 -20.27 5.86
CA SER A 450 -6.13 -20.53 6.64
C SER A 450 -5.07 -19.44 6.42
N ARG A 451 -4.14 -19.31 7.38
CA ARG A 451 -3.10 -18.27 7.33
C ARG A 451 -2.21 -18.40 6.08
N ALA A 452 -1.92 -19.63 5.63
CA ALA A 452 -1.15 -19.88 4.42
C ALA A 452 -1.89 -19.44 3.15
N GLU A 453 -3.17 -19.80 3.01
CA GLU A 453 -4.01 -19.37 1.89
C GLU A 453 -4.14 -17.85 1.83
N ARG A 454 -4.35 -17.19 2.98
CA ARG A 454 -4.42 -15.73 3.05
C ARG A 454 -3.14 -15.06 2.60
N MET A 455 -1.98 -15.57 3.02
CA MET A 455 -0.70 -15.06 2.55
C MET A 455 -0.48 -15.31 1.05
N SER A 456 -0.91 -16.45 0.51
CA SER A 456 -0.88 -16.71 -0.94
C SER A 456 -1.74 -15.70 -1.72
N VAL A 457 -2.97 -15.45 -1.26
CA VAL A 457 -3.88 -14.45 -1.84
C VAL A 457 -3.27 -13.04 -1.77
N PHE A 458 -2.71 -12.61 -0.64
CA PHE A 458 -2.09 -11.29 -0.51
C PHE A 458 -0.87 -11.12 -1.41
N LYS A 459 0.00 -12.13 -1.48
CA LYS A 459 1.13 -12.15 -2.42
C LYS A 459 0.62 -11.98 -3.86
N LYS A 460 -0.39 -12.76 -4.27
CA LYS A 460 -0.98 -12.70 -5.62
C LYS A 460 -1.59 -11.36 -5.99
N TRP A 461 -2.24 -10.66 -5.04
CA TRP A 461 -2.92 -9.39 -5.32
C TRP A 461 -2.04 -8.15 -5.20
N PHE A 462 -0.99 -8.19 -4.38
CA PHE A 462 -0.19 -7.00 -4.08
C PHE A 462 1.23 -7.03 -4.65
N LEU A 463 1.81 -8.20 -4.89
CA LEU A 463 3.13 -8.34 -5.51
C LEU A 463 2.99 -8.49 -7.04
N THR A 464 4.09 -8.37 -7.78
CA THR A 464 4.04 -8.50 -9.24
C THR A 464 3.92 -9.97 -9.69
N GLY A 465 4.47 -10.91 -8.90
CA GLY A 465 4.67 -12.30 -9.29
C GLY A 465 6.09 -12.58 -9.82
N MET A 466 6.97 -11.57 -9.80
CA MET A 466 8.39 -11.70 -10.12
C MET A 466 9.28 -11.75 -8.87
N GLU A 467 8.70 -11.63 -7.68
CA GLU A 467 9.41 -11.64 -6.40
C GLU A 467 9.69 -13.08 -5.94
N ASN A 468 10.88 -13.36 -5.40
CA ASN A 468 11.26 -14.70 -4.91
C ASN A 468 10.31 -15.32 -3.85
N ILE A 469 9.43 -14.51 -3.24
CA ILE A 469 8.45 -14.94 -2.24
C ILE A 469 7.13 -15.43 -2.88
N THR A 470 6.89 -15.17 -4.16
CA THR A 470 5.71 -15.66 -4.88
C THR A 470 5.96 -17.06 -5.43
N GLU A 471 4.96 -17.94 -5.30
CA GLU A 471 5.04 -19.34 -5.71
C GLU A 471 4.27 -19.54 -7.02
N THR A 472 4.89 -20.20 -8.00
CA THR A 472 4.22 -20.58 -9.26
C THR A 472 3.27 -21.76 -9.03
N THR A 473 2.05 -21.69 -9.57
CA THR A 473 1.04 -22.74 -9.33
C THR A 473 1.20 -23.93 -10.26
N LEU A 474 1.92 -23.76 -11.39
CA LEU A 474 2.13 -24.77 -12.42
C LEU A 474 2.66 -26.12 -11.89
N ARG A 475 3.55 -26.12 -10.89
CA ARG A 475 4.09 -27.35 -10.25
C ARG A 475 3.02 -28.17 -9.51
N HIS A 476 1.92 -27.54 -9.09
CA HIS A 476 0.90 -28.11 -8.21
C HIS A 476 -0.41 -28.44 -8.94
N LYS A 477 -0.41 -28.38 -10.28
CA LYS A 477 -1.57 -28.59 -11.13
C LYS A 477 -1.43 -29.88 -11.94
N ASP A 478 -2.44 -30.72 -11.87
CA ASP A 478 -2.57 -31.85 -12.79
C ASP A 478 -2.83 -31.35 -14.24
N PRO A 479 -2.34 -32.08 -15.25
CA PRO A 479 -2.63 -31.77 -16.65
C PRO A 479 -4.14 -31.81 -16.93
N SER A 480 -4.69 -30.69 -17.38
CA SER A 480 -6.14 -30.48 -17.56
C SER A 480 -6.56 -30.45 -19.03
N THR A 481 -5.60 -30.26 -19.94
CA THR A 481 -5.83 -30.18 -21.39
C THR A 481 -5.10 -31.32 -22.09
N LEU A 482 -5.81 -32.10 -22.91
CA LEU A 482 -5.21 -32.95 -23.93
C LEU A 482 -5.02 -32.12 -25.19
N LEU A 483 -3.81 -32.09 -25.74
CA LEU A 483 -3.51 -31.39 -26.98
C LEU A 483 -3.13 -32.42 -28.05
N THR A 484 -3.93 -32.52 -29.10
CA THR A 484 -3.72 -33.47 -30.20
C THR A 484 -3.28 -32.71 -31.46
N LEU A 485 -2.11 -33.07 -31.99
CA LEU A 485 -1.36 -32.28 -32.97
C LEU A 485 -1.05 -33.08 -34.23
N GLU A 486 -1.23 -32.46 -35.40
CA GLU A 486 -0.88 -33.03 -36.71
C GLU A 486 0.47 -32.51 -37.22
N ASP A 487 1.27 -33.36 -37.86
CA ASP A 487 2.65 -33.04 -38.27
C ASP A 487 2.78 -31.82 -39.22
N SER A 488 1.70 -31.42 -39.90
CA SER A 488 1.68 -30.31 -40.86
C SER A 488 1.18 -28.96 -40.32
N SER A 489 0.46 -28.91 -39.19
CA SER A 489 -0.13 -27.68 -38.64
C SER A 489 0.75 -26.99 -37.58
N ASN A 490 1.84 -27.65 -37.17
CA ASN A 490 2.68 -27.23 -36.06
C ASN A 490 4.04 -26.72 -36.52
N SER A 491 4.55 -25.68 -35.84
CA SER A 491 5.95 -25.25 -35.99
C SER A 491 6.71 -25.43 -34.68
N ILE A 492 7.72 -26.31 -34.70
CA ILE A 492 8.67 -26.48 -33.61
C ILE A 492 9.74 -25.39 -33.74
N VAL A 493 9.94 -24.60 -32.69
CA VAL A 493 10.99 -23.60 -32.60
C VAL A 493 12.33 -24.30 -32.36
N PRO A 494 13.41 -24.00 -33.11
CA PRO A 494 14.71 -24.59 -32.86
C PRO A 494 15.25 -24.30 -31.46
N LEU A 495 15.99 -25.25 -30.88
CA LEU A 495 16.52 -25.13 -29.52
C LEU A 495 17.47 -23.92 -29.40
N GLY A 496 17.11 -22.94 -28.57
CA GLY A 496 17.88 -21.70 -28.36
C GLY A 496 17.49 -20.52 -29.27
N GLU A 497 16.55 -20.72 -30.20
CA GLU A 497 15.91 -19.63 -30.93
C GLU A 497 14.74 -19.03 -30.12
N ARG A 498 14.43 -17.75 -30.41
CA ARG A 498 13.29 -17.04 -29.81
C ARG A 498 12.07 -17.14 -30.73
N LEU A 499 10.91 -17.44 -30.15
CA LEU A 499 9.63 -17.29 -30.84
C LEU A 499 9.28 -15.80 -30.90
N VAL A 500 9.00 -15.28 -32.10
CA VAL A 500 8.52 -13.91 -32.31
C VAL A 500 7.33 -13.92 -33.26
N LEU A 501 6.13 -13.75 -32.70
CA LEU A 501 4.88 -13.58 -33.44
C LEU A 501 4.56 -12.09 -33.46
N ARG A 502 4.51 -11.48 -34.65
CA ARG A 502 4.27 -10.03 -34.81
C ARG A 502 2.80 -9.65 -35.04
N ASN A 503 1.98 -10.61 -35.47
CA ASN A 503 0.53 -10.55 -35.62
C ASN A 503 -0.02 -11.97 -35.37
N LEU A 504 -1.14 -12.12 -34.67
CA LEU A 504 -1.81 -13.42 -34.48
C LEU A 504 -2.93 -13.61 -35.53
N GLY A 505 -3.30 -14.85 -35.82
CA GLY A 505 -4.32 -15.22 -36.79
C GLY A 505 -3.93 -15.02 -38.25
N SER A 506 -2.62 -14.91 -38.53
CA SER A 506 -2.11 -14.69 -39.90
C SER A 506 -2.36 -15.87 -40.85
N SER A 507 -2.54 -17.08 -40.32
CA SER A 507 -2.85 -18.31 -41.06
C SER A 507 -4.32 -18.46 -41.46
N GLY A 508 -5.25 -17.74 -40.83
CA GLY A 508 -6.69 -17.98 -40.97
C GLY A 508 -7.22 -19.21 -40.21
N GLU A 509 -6.34 -20.13 -39.83
CA GLU A 509 -6.62 -21.33 -39.04
C GLU A 509 -5.83 -21.32 -37.73
N PRO A 510 -6.36 -21.94 -36.64
CA PRO A 510 -5.64 -22.08 -35.37
C PRO A 510 -4.28 -22.76 -35.54
N LYS A 511 -3.28 -22.28 -34.80
CA LYS A 511 -1.89 -22.72 -34.97
C LYS A 511 -1.17 -22.85 -33.64
N THR A 512 -0.38 -23.92 -33.50
CA THR A 512 0.43 -24.16 -32.30
C THR A 512 1.92 -24.04 -32.62
N HIS A 513 2.61 -23.29 -31.79
CA HIS A 513 4.06 -23.13 -31.79
C HIS A 513 4.64 -23.90 -30.60
N LEU A 514 5.44 -24.92 -30.86
CA LEU A 514 6.06 -25.75 -29.82
C LEU A 514 7.50 -25.28 -29.56
N ILE A 515 7.80 -24.87 -28.34
CA ILE A 515 9.14 -24.50 -27.89
C ILE A 515 9.68 -25.67 -27.05
N PRO A 516 10.73 -26.39 -27.49
CA PRO A 516 11.30 -27.50 -26.74
C PRO A 516 11.99 -27.01 -25.47
N ILE A 517 11.67 -27.63 -24.33
CA ILE A 517 12.29 -27.30 -23.04
C ILE A 517 13.71 -27.91 -23.02
N PRO A 518 14.77 -27.12 -22.73
CA PRO A 518 16.14 -27.66 -22.68
C PRO A 518 16.28 -28.71 -21.56
N PRO A 519 17.00 -29.83 -21.80
CA PRO A 519 17.23 -30.80 -20.74
C PRO A 519 18.09 -30.20 -19.63
N SER A 520 17.79 -30.54 -18.37
CA SER A 520 18.39 -29.93 -17.16
C SER A 520 19.93 -30.00 -17.12
N SER A 521 20.54 -30.97 -17.82
CA SER A 521 21.99 -31.08 -17.97
C SER A 521 22.67 -29.91 -18.72
N MET A 522 21.90 -28.99 -19.33
CA MET A 522 22.42 -27.88 -20.14
C MET A 522 22.69 -26.59 -19.36
N SER A 523 22.09 -26.40 -18.17
CA SER A 523 22.48 -25.46 -17.09
C SER A 523 21.27 -25.21 -16.16
N ASP A 524 21.50 -25.24 -14.85
CA ASP A 524 20.49 -24.84 -13.84
C ASP A 524 20.18 -23.33 -13.84
N THR A 525 20.96 -22.51 -14.56
CA THR A 525 20.80 -21.04 -14.61
C THR A 525 19.79 -20.54 -15.64
N LYS A 526 19.20 -21.42 -16.46
CA LYS A 526 18.29 -20.99 -17.54
C LYS A 526 16.88 -20.70 -17.00
N SER A 527 16.24 -19.71 -17.61
CA SER A 527 14.85 -19.35 -17.39
C SER A 527 14.08 -19.32 -18.71
N PHE A 528 12.79 -19.66 -18.65
CA PHE A 528 11.83 -19.38 -19.71
C PHE A 528 11.18 -18.02 -19.43
N THR A 529 11.05 -17.19 -20.47
CA THR A 529 10.25 -15.97 -20.42
C THR A 529 9.32 -15.88 -21.61
N LEU A 530 8.12 -15.34 -21.40
CA LEU A 530 7.17 -15.00 -22.46
C LEU A 530 6.51 -13.65 -22.15
N LEU A 531 6.37 -12.80 -23.17
CA LEU A 531 5.71 -11.51 -23.09
C LEU A 531 4.72 -11.34 -24.25
N SER A 532 3.54 -10.78 -23.98
CA SER A 532 2.52 -10.47 -24.99
C SER A 532 1.76 -9.19 -24.66
N ASN A 533 1.21 -8.52 -25.68
CA ASN A 533 0.31 -7.37 -25.52
C ASN A 533 -1.18 -7.74 -25.35
N ILE A 534 -1.49 -9.02 -25.14
CA ILE A 534 -2.84 -9.52 -24.85
C ILE A 534 -2.84 -10.40 -23.60
N GLU A 535 -4.00 -10.57 -23.00
CA GLU A 535 -4.23 -11.46 -21.86
C GLU A 535 -4.12 -12.93 -22.30
N LEU A 536 -3.55 -13.79 -21.45
CA LEU A 536 -3.45 -15.23 -21.73
C LEU A 536 -4.71 -15.92 -21.20
N GLU A 537 -5.36 -16.72 -22.05
CA GLU A 537 -6.64 -17.33 -21.73
C GLU A 537 -6.50 -18.56 -20.82
N ALA A 538 -7.47 -18.76 -19.92
CA ALA A 538 -7.54 -19.95 -19.08
C ALA A 538 -8.13 -21.15 -19.85
N SER A 539 -7.87 -22.38 -19.37
CA SER A 539 -8.36 -23.61 -20.02
C SER A 539 -9.88 -23.56 -20.27
N GLY A 540 -10.26 -23.53 -21.55
CA GLY A 540 -11.67 -23.56 -21.98
C GLY A 540 -12.29 -22.20 -22.31
N GLY A 541 -11.55 -21.09 -22.25
CA GLY A 541 -12.02 -19.79 -22.73
C GLY A 541 -11.86 -19.56 -24.25
N ASP A 542 -12.59 -18.59 -24.80
CA ASP A 542 -12.59 -18.22 -26.22
C ASP A 542 -11.50 -17.18 -26.59
N GLY A 543 -10.56 -16.90 -25.69
CA GLY A 543 -9.48 -15.95 -25.89
C GLY A 543 -8.52 -16.34 -27.03
N PRO A 544 -7.87 -15.35 -27.68
CA PRO A 544 -7.11 -15.56 -28.91
C PRO A 544 -5.77 -16.31 -28.73
N LEU A 545 -5.26 -16.42 -27.49
CA LEU A 545 -3.95 -16.95 -27.16
C LEU A 545 -4.00 -17.78 -25.87
N GLU A 546 -3.47 -19.00 -25.94
CA GLU A 546 -3.29 -19.87 -24.78
C GLU A 546 -1.82 -20.32 -24.67
N VAL A 547 -1.31 -20.43 -23.45
CA VAL A 547 0.05 -20.94 -23.17
C VAL A 547 -0.04 -22.15 -22.27
N LEU A 548 0.49 -23.27 -22.77
CA LEU A 548 0.40 -24.59 -22.18
C LEU A 548 1.81 -25.17 -21.95
N PHE A 549 2.04 -25.79 -20.80
CA PHE A 549 3.22 -26.62 -20.55
C PHE A 549 2.84 -28.08 -20.72
N CYS A 550 3.57 -28.80 -21.57
CA CYS A 550 3.11 -30.06 -22.15
C CYS A 550 4.14 -31.19 -22.03
N SER A 551 3.70 -32.39 -21.67
CA SER A 551 4.49 -33.63 -21.67
C SER A 551 3.94 -34.64 -22.68
N VAL A 552 4.79 -35.52 -23.21
CA VAL A 552 4.39 -36.47 -24.26
C VAL A 552 3.61 -37.63 -23.65
N LEU A 553 2.39 -37.89 -24.14
CA LEU A 553 1.61 -39.07 -23.77
C LEU A 553 2.01 -40.26 -24.67
N PRO A 554 2.62 -41.32 -24.13
CA PRO A 554 2.92 -42.51 -24.93
C PRO A 554 1.62 -43.24 -25.31
N ALA A 555 1.44 -43.54 -26.59
CA ALA A 555 0.30 -44.28 -27.10
C ALA A 555 0.36 -45.78 -26.71
N GLN A 556 0.04 -46.11 -25.46
CA GLN A 556 -0.05 -47.50 -24.99
C GLN A 556 -1.50 -48.02 -25.00
N PRO A 557 -1.78 -49.17 -25.64
CA PRO A 557 -3.11 -49.77 -25.58
C PRO A 557 -3.35 -50.40 -24.19
N GLY A 558 -4.27 -49.81 -23.43
CA GLY A 558 -4.79 -50.39 -22.17
C GLY A 558 -4.54 -49.60 -20.88
N GLN A 559 -3.96 -48.39 -20.93
CA GLN A 559 -3.97 -47.50 -19.77
C GLN A 559 -5.35 -46.88 -19.53
N ALA A 560 -5.68 -46.64 -18.26
CA ALA A 560 -6.93 -46.03 -17.85
C ALA A 560 -7.07 -44.61 -18.43
N ASN A 561 -8.29 -44.23 -18.82
CA ASN A 561 -8.58 -42.89 -19.32
C ASN A 561 -8.23 -41.84 -18.26
N ILE A 562 -7.13 -41.11 -18.48
CA ILE A 562 -6.88 -39.85 -17.80
C ILE A 562 -7.98 -38.89 -18.29
N LEU A 563 -8.82 -38.44 -17.36
CA LEU A 563 -9.98 -37.61 -17.65
C LEU A 563 -9.52 -36.15 -17.75
N PHE A 564 -9.17 -35.73 -18.96
CA PHE A 564 -8.88 -34.33 -19.26
C PHE A 564 -10.17 -33.50 -19.30
N THR A 565 -10.12 -32.29 -18.77
CA THR A 565 -11.26 -31.35 -18.76
C THR A 565 -11.51 -30.76 -20.15
N LEU A 566 -10.45 -30.61 -20.94
CA LEU A 566 -10.49 -30.13 -22.32
C LEU A 566 -9.70 -31.06 -23.24
N ASP A 567 -10.27 -31.42 -24.39
CA ASP A 567 -9.55 -32.07 -25.49
C ASP A 567 -9.51 -31.09 -26.66
N LEU A 568 -8.30 -30.60 -26.97
CA LEU A 568 -8.05 -29.67 -28.06
C LEU A 568 -7.42 -30.44 -29.22
N ASP A 569 -8.28 -31.00 -30.07
CA ASP A 569 -7.88 -31.68 -31.30
C ASP A 569 -7.70 -30.66 -32.44
N LEU A 570 -6.43 -30.41 -32.78
CA LEU A 570 -6.02 -29.60 -33.93
C LEU A 570 -5.57 -30.49 -35.11
N SER A 571 -5.93 -31.77 -35.08
CA SER A 571 -5.66 -32.73 -36.16
C SER A 571 -6.90 -33.03 -36.99
N SER A 572 -6.71 -33.31 -38.28
CA SER A 572 -7.79 -33.67 -39.21
C SER A 572 -8.25 -35.14 -39.11
N GLN A 573 -8.30 -35.69 -37.88
CA GLN A 573 -8.57 -37.10 -37.57
C GLN A 573 -7.57 -38.12 -38.16
N ASN A 574 -6.31 -37.72 -38.35
CA ASN A 574 -5.28 -38.58 -38.94
C ASN A 574 -4.55 -39.47 -37.89
N PRO A 575 -4.24 -40.75 -38.21
CA PRO A 575 -3.68 -41.73 -37.26
C PRO A 575 -2.20 -41.49 -36.87
N GLY A 576 -1.58 -40.40 -37.34
CA GLY A 576 -0.22 -39.99 -36.97
C GLY A 576 -0.15 -38.92 -35.88
N SER A 577 -1.28 -38.49 -35.31
CA SER A 577 -1.34 -37.35 -34.39
C SER A 577 -0.49 -37.55 -33.12
N THR A 578 0.37 -36.58 -32.80
CA THR A 578 1.07 -36.54 -31.50
C THR A 578 0.11 -36.06 -30.41
N ARG A 579 0.10 -36.73 -29.25
CA ARG A 579 -0.75 -36.38 -28.09
C ARG A 579 0.09 -35.88 -26.93
N LEU A 580 -0.29 -34.76 -26.35
CA LEU A 580 0.41 -34.11 -25.25
C LEU A 580 -0.54 -33.89 -24.07
N ALA A 581 -0.10 -34.23 -22.86
CA ALA A 581 -0.77 -33.86 -21.61
C ALA A 581 -0.29 -32.47 -21.20
N CYS A 582 -1.21 -31.50 -21.08
CA CYS A 582 -0.87 -30.10 -20.96
C CYS A 582 -1.52 -29.41 -19.75
N THR A 583 -0.78 -28.48 -19.15
CA THR A 583 -1.18 -27.65 -18.02
C THR A 583 -1.16 -26.17 -18.43
N ASN A 584 -2.26 -25.45 -18.19
CA ASN A 584 -2.42 -24.04 -18.59
C ASN A 584 -1.75 -23.07 -17.57
N ALA A 585 -1.02 -22.09 -18.12
CA ALA A 585 -0.18 -21.14 -17.38
C ALA A 585 -0.88 -19.81 -17.00
N ALA A 586 -2.12 -19.55 -17.42
CA ALA A 586 -2.79 -18.25 -17.26
C ALA A 586 -2.95 -17.80 -15.79
N SER A 587 -2.95 -18.73 -14.83
CA SER A 587 -3.01 -18.41 -13.39
C SER A 587 -1.77 -17.71 -12.84
N ASP A 588 -0.65 -17.85 -13.53
CA ASP A 588 0.69 -17.45 -13.11
C ASP A 588 1.16 -16.21 -13.91
N VAL A 589 0.24 -15.57 -14.66
CA VAL A 589 0.50 -14.35 -15.44
C VAL A 589 0.83 -13.18 -14.53
N VAL A 590 1.99 -12.59 -14.78
CA VAL A 590 2.41 -11.29 -14.28
C VAL A 590 1.88 -10.21 -15.21
N PHE A 591 1.14 -9.24 -14.67
CA PHE A 591 0.74 -8.07 -15.45
C PHE A 591 1.80 -6.97 -15.37
N LEU A 592 2.29 -6.52 -16.53
CA LEU A 592 3.20 -5.38 -16.66
C LEU A 592 2.47 -4.19 -17.32
N PRO A 593 2.78 -2.94 -16.97
CA PRO A 593 2.19 -1.79 -17.63
C PRO A 593 2.63 -1.73 -19.10
N ALA A 594 1.66 -1.59 -20.00
CA ALA A 594 1.95 -1.58 -21.44
C ALA A 594 2.77 -0.36 -21.83
N SER A 595 3.91 -0.61 -22.48
CA SER A 595 4.85 0.42 -22.92
C SER A 595 4.80 0.60 -24.43
N THR A 596 4.29 1.74 -24.88
CA THR A 596 4.14 2.10 -26.30
C THR A 596 4.61 3.53 -26.53
N HIS A 597 4.82 3.93 -27.78
CA HIS A 597 5.16 5.32 -28.12
C HIS A 597 4.12 6.38 -27.72
N LYS A 598 2.94 5.96 -27.26
CA LYS A 598 1.85 6.85 -26.82
C LYS A 598 1.64 6.87 -25.31
N THR A 599 2.17 5.90 -24.59
CA THR A 599 2.02 5.81 -23.12
C THR A 599 3.07 6.68 -22.46
N VAL A 600 2.64 7.52 -21.52
CA VAL A 600 3.50 8.44 -20.76
C VAL A 600 3.68 7.96 -19.32
N ASN A 601 2.62 7.39 -18.72
CA ASN A 601 2.61 6.83 -17.38
C ASN A 601 2.31 5.33 -17.44
N PRO A 602 2.74 4.52 -16.45
CA PRO A 602 2.39 3.11 -16.38
C PRO A 602 0.90 2.86 -16.05
N PHE A 603 0.20 3.88 -15.54
CA PHE A 603 -1.23 3.90 -15.27
C PHE A 603 -1.97 4.85 -16.23
N PHE A 604 -3.30 4.74 -16.28
CA PHE A 604 -4.18 5.69 -16.98
C PHE A 604 -4.93 6.58 -15.97
N GLY A 605 -5.08 7.86 -16.32
CA GLY A 605 -5.71 8.90 -15.50
C GLY A 605 -7.23 9.01 -15.65
N ASP A 606 -7.82 9.98 -14.95
CA ASP A 606 -9.26 10.26 -15.04
C ASP A 606 -9.63 10.81 -16.43
N GLY A 607 -10.61 10.17 -17.09
CA GLY A 607 -11.03 10.49 -18.46
C GLY A 607 -10.18 9.86 -19.56
N GLU A 608 -9.06 9.20 -19.22
CA GLU A 608 -8.28 8.41 -20.16
C GLU A 608 -8.92 7.03 -20.38
N ARG A 609 -8.65 6.41 -21.54
CA ARG A 609 -9.10 5.04 -21.81
C ARG A 609 -8.21 4.05 -21.06
N PRO A 610 -8.77 2.98 -20.47
CA PRO A 610 -7.98 1.88 -19.94
C PRO A 610 -7.01 1.35 -21.00
N VAL A 611 -5.74 1.19 -20.62
CA VAL A 611 -4.72 0.57 -21.44
C VAL A 611 -4.60 -0.89 -21.00
N GLN A 612 -4.70 -1.83 -21.94
CA GLN A 612 -4.53 -3.25 -21.64
C GLN A 612 -3.07 -3.50 -21.20
N PRO A 613 -2.83 -4.12 -20.04
CA PRO A 613 -1.49 -4.53 -19.61
C PRO A 613 -0.82 -5.50 -20.59
N PHE A 614 0.50 -5.63 -20.50
CA PHE A 614 1.21 -6.77 -21.08
C PHE A 614 1.10 -7.97 -20.13
N SER A 615 0.95 -9.16 -20.71
CA SER A 615 1.05 -10.43 -19.99
C SER A 615 2.47 -10.95 -20.05
N TYR A 616 3.05 -11.23 -18.89
CA TYR A 616 4.39 -11.76 -18.74
C TYR A 616 4.33 -13.10 -17.99
N LEU A 617 5.17 -14.06 -18.41
CA LEU A 617 5.41 -15.32 -17.72
C LEU A 617 6.91 -15.48 -17.52
N GLN A 618 7.32 -15.97 -16.35
CA GLN A 618 8.69 -16.29 -16.02
C GLN A 618 8.75 -17.57 -15.19
N TYR A 619 9.60 -18.51 -15.61
CA TYR A 619 9.85 -19.76 -14.88
C TYR A 619 11.34 -20.08 -14.90
N ASP A 620 11.91 -20.49 -13.76
CA ASP A 620 13.23 -21.11 -13.76
C ASP A 620 13.13 -22.51 -14.39
N LEU A 621 14.16 -22.96 -15.10
CA LEU A 621 14.14 -24.28 -15.78
C LEU A 621 13.83 -25.44 -14.81
N LYS A 622 14.27 -25.31 -13.55
CA LYS A 622 13.99 -26.25 -12.45
C LYS A 622 12.50 -26.44 -12.15
N ASP A 623 11.66 -25.46 -12.49
CA ASP A 623 10.22 -25.44 -12.18
C ASP A 623 9.36 -26.06 -13.30
N ILE A 624 9.97 -26.27 -14.47
CA ILE A 624 9.29 -26.74 -15.69
C ILE A 624 9.99 -27.96 -16.32
N SER A 625 10.99 -28.54 -15.65
CA SER A 625 11.79 -29.67 -16.14
C SER A 625 11.02 -30.97 -16.37
N ASP A 626 9.83 -31.11 -15.77
CA ASP A 626 8.97 -32.27 -15.93
C ASP A 626 8.15 -32.21 -17.24
N TYR A 627 8.12 -31.04 -17.88
CA TYR A 627 7.47 -30.82 -19.17
C TYR A 627 8.50 -30.91 -20.31
N HIS A 628 8.03 -31.25 -21.51
CA HIS A 628 8.88 -31.43 -22.69
C HIS A 628 8.79 -30.23 -23.65
N PHE A 629 7.63 -29.58 -23.71
CA PHE A 629 7.37 -28.44 -24.59
C PHE A 629 6.58 -27.35 -23.87
N VAL A 630 6.84 -26.10 -24.24
CA VAL A 630 5.88 -25.00 -24.07
C VAL A 630 5.13 -24.85 -25.39
N ALA A 631 3.82 -25.04 -25.37
CA ALA A 631 2.95 -24.85 -26.52
C ALA A 631 2.26 -23.47 -26.43
N VAL A 632 2.52 -22.63 -27.42
CA VAL A 632 1.85 -21.33 -27.60
C VAL A 632 0.82 -21.50 -28.70
N VAL A 633 -0.46 -21.42 -28.34
CA VAL A 633 -1.61 -21.75 -29.20
C VAL A 633 -2.34 -20.47 -29.63
N GLU A 634 -2.29 -20.14 -30.91
CA GLU A 634 -3.19 -19.16 -31.52
C GLU A 634 -4.55 -19.81 -31.76
N ARG A 635 -5.58 -19.35 -31.04
CA ARG A 635 -6.98 -19.78 -31.22
C ARG A 635 -7.74 -18.92 -32.24
N THR A 636 -7.29 -17.68 -32.49
CA THR A 636 -7.94 -16.76 -33.44
C THR A 636 -7.58 -17.08 -34.90
N GLY A 637 -8.58 -17.36 -35.73
CA GLY A 637 -8.44 -17.34 -37.20
C GLY A 637 -8.53 -15.93 -37.81
N SER A 638 -8.71 -14.89 -36.99
CA SER A 638 -8.77 -13.49 -37.44
C SER A 638 -7.46 -12.76 -37.16
N LEU A 639 -6.97 -12.01 -38.15
CA LEU A 639 -5.72 -11.26 -38.05
C LEU A 639 -5.83 -10.12 -37.04
N THR A 640 -5.07 -10.19 -35.95
CA THR A 640 -4.95 -9.12 -34.95
C THR A 640 -3.53 -8.56 -34.89
N PRO A 641 -3.34 -7.26 -34.56
CA PRO A 641 -2.03 -6.66 -34.32
C PRO A 641 -1.46 -7.03 -32.93
N SER A 642 -1.76 -8.25 -32.47
CA SER A 642 -1.27 -8.83 -31.23
C SER A 642 0.07 -9.50 -31.47
N TRP A 643 0.99 -9.44 -30.50
CA TRP A 643 2.31 -10.02 -30.61
C TRP A 643 2.65 -10.88 -29.40
N VAL A 644 3.55 -11.84 -29.60
CA VAL A 644 4.08 -12.73 -28.57
C VAL A 644 5.58 -12.86 -28.80
N VAL A 645 6.37 -12.72 -27.74
CA VAL A 645 7.78 -13.07 -27.73
C VAL A 645 8.01 -14.09 -26.62
N ALA A 646 8.70 -15.18 -26.92
CA ALA A 646 9.02 -16.21 -25.94
C ALA A 646 10.41 -16.81 -26.21
N GLU A 647 11.22 -16.97 -25.17
CA GLU A 647 12.56 -17.55 -25.30
C GLU A 647 13.06 -18.21 -24.02
N PHE A 648 14.10 -19.04 -24.18
CA PHE A 648 14.93 -19.54 -23.07
C PHE A 648 16.22 -18.73 -23.02
N SER A 649 16.47 -18.06 -21.89
CA SER A 649 17.65 -17.24 -21.64
C SER A 649 18.54 -17.83 -20.54
N ASP A 650 19.85 -17.58 -20.60
CA ASP A 650 20.72 -17.87 -19.46
C ASP A 650 20.67 -16.74 -18.42
N GLY A 651 20.56 -17.10 -17.14
CA GLY A 651 20.62 -16.18 -16.00
C GLY A 651 21.93 -15.40 -15.89
N ILE A 652 23.01 -15.84 -16.56
CA ILE A 652 24.28 -15.11 -16.65
C ILE A 652 24.17 -13.96 -17.67
N ASP A 653 23.62 -14.23 -18.87
CA ASP A 653 23.54 -13.24 -19.95
C ASP A 653 22.46 -12.17 -19.69
N SER A 654 21.44 -12.51 -18.89
CA SER A 654 20.43 -11.56 -18.42
C SER A 654 20.90 -10.64 -17.28
N ARG A 655 22.06 -10.88 -16.64
CA ARG A 655 22.51 -10.14 -15.45
C ARG A 655 23.83 -9.39 -15.64
N SER A 656 23.75 -8.06 -15.71
CA SER A 656 24.91 -7.19 -15.87
C SER A 656 25.16 -6.35 -14.62
N THR A 657 26.21 -6.69 -13.84
CA THR A 657 26.66 -5.85 -12.73
C THR A 657 27.68 -4.79 -13.21
N ARG A 658 27.55 -3.55 -12.72
CA ARG A 658 28.46 -2.44 -13.03
C ARG A 658 28.99 -1.81 -11.74
N HIS A 659 30.26 -2.08 -11.44
CA HIS A 659 30.97 -1.48 -10.31
C HIS A 659 31.57 -0.13 -10.73
N ILE A 660 31.03 0.96 -10.18
CA ILE A 660 31.55 2.32 -10.32
C ILE A 660 31.58 3.00 -8.94
N SER A 661 32.54 3.86 -8.65
CA SER A 661 32.53 4.62 -7.38
C SER A 661 31.55 5.79 -7.44
N LEU A 662 30.90 6.14 -6.32
CA LEU A 662 29.96 7.27 -6.28
C LEU A 662 30.60 8.59 -6.73
N ARG A 663 31.89 8.82 -6.40
CA ARG A 663 32.63 10.01 -6.85
C ARG A 663 32.78 10.07 -8.37
N GLN A 664 33.04 8.92 -9.01
CA GLN A 664 33.17 8.84 -10.46
C GLN A 664 31.80 8.97 -11.13
N LEU A 665 30.77 8.31 -10.59
CA LEU A 665 29.40 8.42 -11.08
C LEU A 665 28.89 9.87 -11.04
N LEU A 666 29.20 10.64 -9.99
CA LEU A 666 28.87 12.08 -9.90
C LEU A 666 29.73 12.98 -10.81
N ALA A 667 30.94 12.55 -11.18
CA ALA A 667 31.87 13.37 -11.96
C ALA A 667 31.77 13.15 -13.48
N SER A 668 31.46 11.92 -13.91
CA SER A 668 31.44 11.52 -15.33
C SER A 668 30.19 10.76 -15.76
N GLY A 669 29.26 10.46 -14.84
CA GLY A 669 28.16 9.52 -15.11
C GLY A 669 28.65 8.08 -15.30
N LEU A 670 27.74 7.24 -15.80
CA LEU A 670 28.01 5.88 -16.23
C LEU A 670 27.36 5.66 -17.60
N GLN A 671 28.14 5.23 -18.58
CA GLN A 671 27.65 4.82 -19.90
C GLN A 671 28.14 3.40 -20.17
N PHE A 672 27.26 2.55 -20.70
CA PHE A 672 27.60 1.21 -21.16
C PHE A 672 26.63 0.80 -22.27
N GLN A 673 27.04 -0.16 -23.09
CA GLN A 673 26.25 -0.71 -24.19
C GLN A 673 25.82 -2.14 -23.83
N LEU A 674 24.60 -2.51 -24.21
CA LEU A 674 24.11 -3.86 -24.09
C LEU A 674 24.48 -4.69 -25.33
N PRO A 675 24.76 -6.00 -25.20
CA PRO A 675 25.03 -6.87 -26.35
C PRO A 675 23.89 -6.90 -27.36
N SER A 676 24.23 -7.21 -28.62
CA SER A 676 23.28 -7.45 -29.71
C SER A 676 22.44 -8.72 -29.51
N GLU A 677 23.02 -9.74 -28.88
CA GLU A 677 22.36 -11.02 -28.59
C GLU A 677 21.89 -11.10 -27.13
N ARG A 678 21.37 -9.99 -26.60
CA ARG A 678 20.79 -9.93 -25.25
C ARG A 678 19.43 -10.66 -25.18
N PRO A 679 19.05 -11.20 -24.02
CA PRO A 679 17.68 -11.64 -23.78
C PRO A 679 16.71 -10.46 -23.68
N MET A 680 15.41 -10.76 -23.84
CA MET A 680 14.29 -9.81 -23.76
C MET A 680 14.26 -9.00 -22.47
N VAL A 681 14.67 -9.62 -21.35
CA VAL A 681 14.77 -8.99 -20.03
C VAL A 681 16.23 -8.99 -19.59
N THR A 682 16.79 -7.80 -19.35
CA THR A 682 18.15 -7.63 -18.82
C THR A 682 18.12 -6.89 -17.49
N GLU A 683 18.58 -7.53 -16.42
CA GLU A 683 18.79 -6.95 -15.09
C GLU A 683 20.16 -6.24 -15.04
N VAL A 684 20.15 -4.92 -14.84
CA VAL A 684 21.35 -4.12 -14.56
C VAL A 684 21.41 -3.79 -13.08
N ASN A 685 22.48 -4.23 -12.42
CA ASN A 685 22.73 -3.96 -11.01
C ASN A 685 23.89 -2.96 -10.85
N ILE A 686 23.66 -1.84 -10.16
CA ILE A 686 24.67 -0.80 -9.92
C ILE A 686 24.85 -0.63 -8.39
N PRO A 687 25.74 -1.41 -7.75
CA PRO A 687 25.83 -1.47 -6.28
C PRO A 687 26.25 -0.17 -5.57
N SER A 688 26.71 0.85 -6.31
CA SER A 688 27.06 2.15 -5.75
C SER A 688 25.89 3.14 -5.65
N VAL A 689 24.75 2.81 -6.25
CA VAL A 689 23.53 3.62 -6.18
C VAL A 689 22.63 3.07 -5.07
N GLN A 690 22.89 3.56 -3.86
CA GLN A 690 22.23 3.12 -2.60
C GLN A 690 21.68 4.30 -1.78
N SER A 691 21.78 5.54 -2.26
CA SER A 691 21.44 6.74 -1.49
C SER A 691 20.15 7.39 -1.99
N SER A 692 19.12 7.42 -1.16
CA SER A 692 17.85 8.13 -1.40
C SER A 692 17.98 9.66 -1.44
N LEU A 693 19.17 10.21 -1.14
CA LEU A 693 19.48 11.64 -1.31
C LEU A 693 19.82 12.00 -2.76
N LEU A 694 19.94 11.02 -3.65
CA LEU A 694 20.33 11.19 -5.04
C LEU A 694 19.24 10.70 -5.98
N ALA A 695 19.07 11.40 -7.09
CA ALA A 695 18.27 10.99 -8.23
C ALA A 695 19.18 10.96 -9.47
N TYR A 696 18.85 10.10 -10.42
CA TYR A 696 19.69 9.81 -11.58
C TYR A 696 18.88 9.92 -12.87
N ASN A 697 19.49 10.46 -13.92
CA ASN A 697 18.89 10.46 -15.25
C ASN A 697 19.42 9.24 -16.01
N LEU A 698 18.50 8.38 -16.44
CA LEU A 698 18.76 7.28 -17.36
C LEU A 698 18.32 7.73 -18.76
N GLU A 699 19.26 7.78 -19.69
CA GLU A 699 18.98 7.96 -21.11
C GLU A 699 19.25 6.65 -21.84
N ILE A 700 18.30 6.23 -22.68
CA ILE A 700 18.36 5.01 -23.49
C ILE A 700 18.27 5.43 -24.96
N ASP A 701 19.43 5.53 -25.59
CA ASP A 701 19.56 5.78 -27.02
C ASP A 701 19.61 4.45 -27.78
N ASP A 702 18.64 4.25 -28.68
CA ASP A 702 18.73 3.21 -29.71
C ASP A 702 19.68 3.69 -30.82
N GLN A 703 20.73 2.93 -31.10
CA GLN A 703 21.68 3.21 -32.20
C GLN A 703 21.11 2.83 -33.58
N GLY A 704 19.83 3.13 -33.86
CA GLY A 704 19.24 3.17 -35.20
C GLY A 704 19.32 1.90 -36.05
N CYS A 705 19.57 0.73 -35.43
CA CYS A 705 19.99 -0.49 -36.13
C CYS A 705 18.87 -1.54 -36.28
N ALA A 706 17.62 -1.10 -36.39
CA ALA A 706 16.47 -1.98 -36.53
C ALA A 706 15.97 -2.05 -37.99
N GLN A 707 16.23 -3.17 -38.69
CA GLN A 707 15.61 -3.45 -40.00
C GLN A 707 14.08 -3.63 -39.89
N HIS A 708 13.59 -4.01 -38.71
CA HIS A 708 12.19 -4.21 -38.39
C HIS A 708 11.81 -3.31 -37.21
N LYS A 709 10.56 -2.86 -37.17
CA LYS A 709 10.06 -2.00 -36.09
C LYS A 709 10.07 -2.73 -34.73
N GLU A 710 10.39 -2.02 -33.65
CA GLU A 710 10.21 -2.48 -32.26
C GLU A 710 8.74 -2.92 -32.00
N LEU A 711 8.53 -3.99 -31.21
CA LEU A 711 7.17 -4.49 -30.91
C LEU A 711 6.46 -3.65 -29.85
N PHE A 712 7.25 -3.14 -28.91
CA PHE A 712 6.83 -2.23 -27.86
C PHE A 712 7.96 -1.24 -27.57
N ALA A 713 7.63 -0.08 -27.00
CA ALA A 713 8.64 0.92 -26.66
C ALA A 713 9.36 0.49 -25.37
N PRO A 714 10.66 0.77 -25.17
CA PRO A 714 11.41 0.28 -24.01
C PRO A 714 10.68 0.46 -22.68
N LEU A 715 10.57 -0.61 -21.90
CA LEU A 715 9.99 -0.60 -20.56
C LEU A 715 11.11 -0.82 -19.55
N VAL A 716 11.15 0.03 -18.53
CA VAL A 716 12.11 -0.06 -17.42
C VAL A 716 11.36 -0.28 -16.12
N ARG A 717 11.75 -1.30 -15.35
CA ARG A 717 11.33 -1.49 -13.96
C ARG A 717 12.51 -1.26 -13.03
N GLN A 718 12.36 -0.31 -12.12
CA GLN A 718 13.23 -0.11 -10.98
C GLN A 718 12.61 -0.82 -9.78
N TYR A 719 13.36 -1.69 -9.08
CA TYR A 719 12.75 -2.48 -8.00
C TYR A 719 13.64 -2.71 -6.78
N LEU A 720 12.98 -2.96 -5.66
CA LEU A 720 13.56 -3.42 -4.41
C LEU A 720 13.08 -4.84 -4.09
N SER A 721 13.98 -5.67 -3.58
CA SER A 721 13.64 -7.04 -3.15
C SER A 721 13.06 -7.09 -1.75
N GLU A 722 13.50 -6.21 -0.84
CA GLU A 722 13.02 -6.07 0.53
C GLU A 722 13.21 -4.60 0.97
N PRO A 723 12.15 -3.83 1.27
CA PRO A 723 10.71 -4.14 1.06
C PRO A 723 10.35 -4.27 -0.43
N TYR A 724 9.15 -4.76 -0.75
CA TYR A 724 8.72 -4.98 -2.15
C TYR A 724 8.23 -3.69 -2.82
N GLU A 725 9.17 -2.95 -3.42
CA GLU A 725 8.87 -1.81 -4.31
C GLU A 725 9.16 -2.14 -5.78
N SER A 726 8.31 -1.71 -6.70
CA SER A 726 8.55 -1.76 -8.14
C SER A 726 7.96 -0.53 -8.83
N LYS A 727 8.81 0.36 -9.33
CA LYS A 727 8.41 1.50 -10.16
C LYS A 727 8.65 1.19 -11.63
N TYR A 728 7.63 1.45 -12.45
CA TYR A 728 7.66 1.21 -13.89
C TYR A 728 7.72 2.53 -14.66
N PHE A 729 8.59 2.58 -15.66
CA PHE A 729 8.76 3.70 -16.57
C PHE A 729 8.49 3.20 -18.00
N VAL A 730 7.39 3.66 -18.58
CA VAL A 730 6.98 3.32 -19.96
C VAL A 730 7.63 4.27 -20.95
N ASN A 731 7.86 3.80 -22.19
CA ASN A 731 8.50 4.56 -23.26
C ASN A 731 9.85 5.18 -22.80
N ALA A 732 10.66 4.36 -22.13
CA ALA A 732 11.77 4.73 -21.25
C ALA A 732 13.03 5.28 -21.94
N ARG A 733 12.89 6.14 -22.97
CA ARG A 733 14.01 6.74 -23.70
C ARG A 733 14.79 7.75 -22.85
N ARG A 734 14.09 8.49 -21.98
CA ARG A 734 14.68 9.35 -20.95
C ARG A 734 13.83 9.24 -19.69
N VAL A 735 14.47 8.86 -18.60
CA VAL A 735 13.82 8.53 -17.33
C VAL A 735 14.56 9.19 -16.19
N GLU A 736 13.82 9.89 -15.33
CA GLU A 736 14.31 10.33 -14.02
C GLU A 736 14.08 9.18 -13.02
N LEU A 737 15.16 8.59 -12.54
CA LEU A 737 15.17 7.51 -11.54
C LEU A 737 15.40 8.10 -10.13
N PRO A 738 14.36 8.32 -9.32
CA PRO A 738 14.54 8.58 -7.89
C PRO A 738 15.08 7.31 -7.23
N VAL A 739 16.12 7.40 -6.38
CA VAL A 739 16.60 6.19 -5.69
C VAL A 739 15.61 5.73 -4.63
N LEU A 740 15.10 4.52 -4.81
CA LEU A 740 14.30 3.81 -3.81
C LEU A 740 15.16 3.51 -2.58
N GLU A 741 14.61 3.65 -1.38
CA GLU A 741 15.42 3.73 -0.17
C GLU A 741 16.20 2.42 0.13
N ARG A 742 17.44 2.58 0.64
CA ARG A 742 18.30 1.54 1.25
C ARG A 742 18.73 0.31 0.42
N SER A 743 18.52 0.27 -0.89
CA SER A 743 18.88 -0.92 -1.69
C SER A 743 19.90 -0.64 -2.79
N ASN A 744 20.50 -1.72 -3.32
CA ASN A 744 21.16 -1.66 -4.63
C ASN A 744 20.12 -1.32 -5.70
N LEU A 745 20.37 -0.28 -6.50
CA LEU A 745 19.57 -0.01 -7.69
C LEU A 745 19.65 -1.19 -8.67
N ARG A 746 18.54 -1.91 -8.81
CA ARG A 746 18.30 -2.91 -9.85
C ARG A 746 17.33 -2.35 -10.87
N ILE A 747 17.67 -2.53 -12.14
CA ILE A 747 16.90 -2.05 -13.29
C ILE A 747 16.66 -3.24 -14.21
N GLU A 748 15.41 -3.66 -14.38
CA GLU A 748 15.04 -4.60 -15.45
C GLU A 748 14.67 -3.79 -16.69
N TYR A 749 15.39 -4.05 -17.78
CA TYR A 749 15.18 -3.47 -19.10
C TYR A 749 14.51 -4.51 -20.00
N PHE A 750 13.31 -4.18 -20.51
CA PHE A 750 12.52 -5.02 -21.38
C PHE A 750 12.55 -4.47 -22.82
N ASP A 751 12.93 -5.30 -23.78
CA ASP A 751 13.15 -4.91 -25.18
C ASP A 751 13.01 -6.09 -26.15
N THR A 752 12.70 -5.80 -27.41
CA THR A 752 12.52 -6.77 -28.51
C THR A 752 13.34 -6.47 -29.75
N LEU A 753 14.21 -5.45 -29.72
CA LEU A 753 15.17 -5.16 -30.79
C LEU A 753 15.83 -6.45 -31.32
N ASP A 754 15.97 -6.52 -32.64
CA ASP A 754 16.43 -7.74 -33.31
C ASP A 754 17.90 -8.04 -33.02
N ARG A 755 18.25 -9.33 -33.06
CA ARG A 755 19.63 -9.83 -32.90
C ARG A 755 20.48 -9.37 -34.10
N GLY A 756 20.91 -8.11 -34.07
CA GLY A 756 21.74 -7.46 -35.08
C GLY A 756 23.06 -7.02 -34.45
N SER A 757 24.16 -7.62 -34.91
CA SER A 757 25.51 -7.24 -34.52
C SER A 757 25.94 -5.89 -35.11
N PHE A 758 27.13 -5.44 -34.71
CA PHE A 758 27.89 -4.24 -35.15
C PHE A 758 27.59 -2.91 -34.44
N GLY A 759 28.60 -2.41 -33.72
CA GLY A 759 28.69 -1.02 -33.25
C GLY A 759 29.25 -0.90 -31.85
#